data_AF-A0A9W9PWQ2-F1
#
_entry.id   AF-A0A9W9PWQ2-F1
#
_cell.length_a   1.000
_cell.length_b   1.000
_cell.length_c   1.000
_cell.angle_alpha   90.00
_cell.angle_beta   90.00
_cell.angle_gamma   90.00
#
_symmetry.space_group_name_H-M   'P 1'
#
loop_
_entity.id
_entity.type
_entity.pdbx_description
1 polymer ?
#
loop_
_entity_poly.entity_id
_entity_poly.type
_entity_poly.pdbx_seq_one_letter_code
_entity_poly.pdbx_strand_id
1 'polypeptide(L)'
;MAGPHRTPNYLHERCTARVVWAAHILSYLKDNQNHEELHEAENEVECGSNTDESSDCEADYETEKKVVLSGPRNSVRQKFLDCIAQLLSPCKGWDGVTAAAIREGEDGVEVDVARNDGFHSDEDCLDSEITGYCKMLEVYLADSTGAGIGTNTTAASSTEFELKVIDYTSRRIDHWIEMIQKTLGIVQNCPDWNSQRWLGQEAAFKAWTTMTDLIRQFDADNETVKSRPLIVQQAYNCLDLTQVRQFFANTFGTQAGLKLWSKLNFIARPLVDCRLLRSIAAREQQLRNCKISLVLSKPKTTLETIDVIGIFEAWEQLGLGPTPESVFRRLHSFSQMFETACAESFSLHAEMQLVMHYEERCAPRPTLSYFGCSKKTCLLCETFLGALPSSIATRGRHGVCYPAWAVPGSNSGAVEFAVERLEKSLLARIRGILNDLMHPRQKSHAANVMQSGMVSNFSHLTLEEWKQREQDVQRFKDKQTIQRNDLLIIEGITPNTKPKYRPLDNFEPKDCCVMCNTSPGIQCVQCRSTYYCSRDCKKSDFPSHSLLCKQFAIQPDRPSPEHKRAIFFPVESDKPCLIWVPCTRQYDEEDGIGWTWIDPYPYLGTDKPLKGTMRIEHNPVRCRNLGSGLARFAPCQEGYCVSLIHRDAYLKDGSTTNRSISASVMASCTSTIPHEYRGPMIALQEIRHGHYADITLADFRHLMDYLTSYRKTHVRESVPDLLHRAPTTFRGVKICCHGEEKVHGSEPFVSVEVTRANQSSLGSGSISPISVCLGMPLRLWKDPDTEFRHNPPGWEGGTMAYSNPNVVFLMMETNSSKDEWGWAPMYWNSKIGNVWAVREDGQDLAVKDVAMMCNFARRKLQCMFEEVMELGSSSVNRQRVLGFITWDNMITHWEETCGH
;
A
#
# COMPACT_ATOMS: atom_id res chain seq x y z
N MET A 1 31.08 16.79 48.40
CA MET A 1 30.06 17.18 47.40
C MET A 1 29.70 15.91 46.64
N ALA A 2 28.60 15.28 47.02
CA ALA A 2 28.09 14.09 46.36
C ALA A 2 27.42 14.51 45.04
N GLY A 3 27.83 13.89 43.94
CA GLY A 3 27.18 14.07 42.64
C GLY A 3 25.76 13.50 42.65
N PRO A 4 24.88 13.99 41.76
CA PRO A 4 23.48 13.55 41.75
C PRO A 4 23.40 12.08 41.32
N HIS A 5 22.91 11.24 42.21
CA HIS A 5 22.47 9.88 41.89
C HIS A 5 21.38 9.96 40.80
N ARG A 6 21.65 9.42 39.61
CA ARG A 6 20.62 9.07 38.63
C ARG A 6 19.76 7.97 39.23
N THR A 7 18.46 8.23 39.41
CA THR A 7 17.46 7.17 39.63
C THR A 7 17.37 6.29 38.37
N PRO A 8 17.42 4.95 38.48
CA PRO A 8 17.25 4.05 37.34
C PRO A 8 15.85 4.19 36.75
N ASN A 9 15.75 4.24 35.43
CA ASN A 9 14.48 4.40 34.73
C ASN A 9 13.86 3.00 34.53
N TYR A 10 13.43 2.37 35.64
CA TYR A 10 13.05 0.94 35.78
C TYR A 10 12.05 0.43 34.72
N LEU A 11 11.27 1.32 34.10
CA LEU A 11 10.31 0.98 33.04
C LEU A 11 11.00 0.76 31.67
N HIS A 12 12.03 1.54 31.36
CA HIS A 12 12.73 1.52 30.07
C HIS A 12 13.70 0.32 29.96
N GLU A 13 14.39 0.01 31.05
CA GLU A 13 15.25 -1.19 31.18
C GLU A 13 14.44 -2.47 30.95
N ARG A 14 13.25 -2.54 31.58
CA ARG A 14 12.33 -3.68 31.41
C ARG A 14 11.79 -3.82 29.98
N CYS A 15 11.48 -2.71 29.29
CA CYS A 15 11.06 -2.77 27.88
C CYS A 15 12.19 -3.22 26.95
N THR A 16 13.43 -2.83 27.22
CA THR A 16 14.61 -3.26 26.46
C THR A 16 14.80 -4.77 26.55
N ALA A 17 14.77 -5.34 27.76
CA ALA A 17 14.88 -6.77 27.98
C ALA A 17 13.80 -7.56 27.22
N ARG A 18 12.55 -7.10 27.27
CA ARG A 18 11.41 -7.75 26.58
C ARG A 18 11.58 -7.78 25.06
N VAL A 19 12.10 -6.72 24.45
CA VAL A 19 12.37 -6.70 23.01
C VAL A 19 13.46 -7.70 22.64
N VAL A 20 14.55 -7.76 23.42
CA VAL A 20 15.65 -8.71 23.19
C VAL A 20 15.13 -10.15 23.29
N TRP A 21 14.41 -10.48 24.35
CA TRP A 21 13.81 -11.81 24.52
C TRP A 21 12.88 -12.18 23.37
N ALA A 22 11.98 -11.28 22.98
CA ALA A 22 11.03 -11.51 21.89
C ALA A 22 11.72 -11.68 20.54
N ALA A 23 12.81 -10.95 20.26
CA ALA A 23 13.57 -11.08 19.03
C ALA A 23 14.27 -12.45 18.93
N HIS A 24 14.91 -12.91 20.00
CA HIS A 24 15.54 -14.24 20.06
C HIS A 24 14.50 -15.36 19.90
N ILE A 25 13.40 -15.32 20.67
CA ILE A 25 12.32 -16.32 20.58
C ILE A 25 11.74 -16.36 19.16
N LEU A 26 11.49 -15.20 18.54
CA LEU A 26 10.97 -15.13 17.18
C LEU A 26 11.96 -15.72 16.16
N SER A 27 13.27 -15.53 16.34
CA SER A 27 14.31 -16.12 15.48
C SER A 27 14.26 -17.65 15.55
N TYR A 28 14.29 -18.21 16.77
CA TYR A 28 14.29 -19.66 16.98
C TYR A 28 13.03 -20.35 16.45
N LEU A 29 11.87 -19.70 16.56
CA LEU A 29 10.62 -20.23 16.02
C LEU A 29 10.60 -20.27 14.49
N LYS A 30 11.36 -19.40 13.82
CA LYS A 30 11.45 -19.35 12.35
C LYS A 30 12.52 -20.30 11.80
N ASP A 31 13.67 -20.41 12.44
CA ASP A 31 14.79 -21.23 11.95
C ASP A 31 14.43 -22.74 11.88
N ASN A 32 13.56 -23.23 12.78
CA ASN A 32 13.11 -24.62 12.78
C ASN A 32 11.99 -24.94 11.76
N GLN A 33 11.42 -23.96 11.05
CA GLN A 33 10.49 -24.28 9.93
C GLN A 33 11.20 -24.94 8.74
N ASN A 34 12.52 -24.77 8.61
CA ASN A 34 13.32 -25.40 7.56
C ASN A 34 13.81 -26.82 7.94
N HIS A 35 13.78 -27.20 9.23
CA HIS A 35 14.25 -28.50 9.69
C HIS A 35 13.21 -29.63 9.54
N GLU A 36 11.91 -29.32 9.48
CA GLU A 36 10.87 -30.35 9.27
C GLU A 36 10.78 -30.85 7.81
N GLU A 37 11.42 -30.17 6.84
CA GLU A 37 11.57 -30.64 5.44
C GLU A 37 12.91 -31.38 5.18
N LEU A 38 13.80 -31.49 6.17
CA LEU A 38 15.16 -32.01 5.99
C LEU A 38 15.36 -33.50 6.36
N HIS A 39 14.33 -34.21 6.81
CA HIS A 39 14.45 -35.63 7.15
C HIS A 39 14.43 -36.60 5.94
N GLU A 40 14.43 -36.10 4.70
CA GLU A 40 14.64 -36.95 3.50
C GLU A 40 15.95 -36.67 2.73
N ALA A 41 16.82 -35.78 3.22
CA ALA A 41 18.08 -35.46 2.54
C ALA A 41 19.28 -35.34 3.50
N GLU A 42 19.42 -36.28 4.43
CA GLU A 42 20.67 -36.47 5.17
C GLU A 42 21.68 -37.19 4.26
N ASN A 43 22.43 -36.41 3.46
CA ASN A 43 23.78 -36.69 2.99
C ASN A 43 24.30 -35.51 2.16
N GLU A 44 24.68 -34.41 2.82
CA GLU A 44 25.81 -33.55 2.44
C GLU A 44 25.91 -32.40 3.45
N VAL A 45 26.94 -32.47 4.30
CA VAL A 45 27.29 -31.46 5.29
C VAL A 45 28.04 -30.34 4.60
N GLU A 46 27.48 -29.13 4.58
CA GLU A 46 28.30 -27.91 4.60
C GLU A 46 27.61 -26.78 5.38
N CYS A 47 28.24 -26.40 6.48
CA CYS A 47 27.86 -25.34 7.39
C CYS A 47 28.12 -23.96 6.74
N GLY A 48 27.07 -23.18 6.56
CA GLY A 48 27.17 -21.79 6.11
C GLY A 48 25.80 -21.22 5.78
N SER A 49 25.24 -20.44 6.71
CA SER A 49 23.93 -19.77 6.61
C SER A 49 23.89 -18.78 5.43
N ASN A 50 23.61 -19.30 4.24
CA ASN A 50 23.25 -18.53 3.06
C ASN A 50 21.86 -17.92 3.25
N THR A 51 21.79 -16.78 3.95
CA THR A 51 20.59 -15.94 3.92
C THR A 51 20.62 -15.07 2.68
N ASP A 52 19.65 -15.32 1.81
CA ASP A 52 19.41 -14.69 0.50
C ASP A 52 19.49 -13.16 0.53
N GLU A 53 20.51 -12.59 -0.11
CA GLU A 53 20.35 -11.27 -0.72
C GLU A 53 19.44 -11.43 -1.94
N SER A 54 18.15 -11.14 -1.76
CA SER A 54 17.17 -11.06 -2.84
C SER A 54 17.68 -10.13 -3.94
N SER A 55 17.77 -10.65 -5.17
CA SER A 55 18.18 -9.98 -6.41
C SER A 55 17.73 -8.51 -6.52
N ASP A 56 18.63 -7.58 -6.17
CA ASP A 56 18.36 -6.13 -6.14
C ASP A 56 18.70 -5.42 -7.46
N CYS A 57 19.19 -6.14 -8.47
CA CYS A 57 19.68 -5.54 -9.70
C CYS A 57 19.13 -6.32 -10.90
N GLU A 58 17.84 -6.11 -11.20
CA GLU A 58 17.27 -6.70 -12.41
C GLU A 58 17.79 -6.03 -13.69
N ALA A 59 18.67 -5.00 -13.66
CA ALA A 59 19.01 -4.30 -14.88
C ALA A 59 20.38 -3.74 -15.16
N ASP A 60 20.48 -3.28 -16.41
CA ASP A 60 21.66 -2.69 -17.02
C ASP A 60 21.83 -1.25 -16.53
N TYR A 61 23.08 -0.82 -16.52
CA TYR A 61 23.50 0.41 -15.88
C TYR A 61 22.88 1.66 -16.54
N GLU A 62 22.82 1.69 -17.87
CA GLU A 62 22.31 2.85 -18.61
C GLU A 62 20.80 3.02 -18.44
N THR A 63 20.06 1.92 -18.35
CA THR A 63 18.63 1.98 -18.02
C THR A 63 18.41 2.52 -16.61
N GLU A 64 19.14 2.02 -15.61
CA GLU A 64 19.03 2.51 -14.23
C GLU A 64 19.40 4.00 -14.13
N LYS A 65 20.49 4.41 -14.77
CA LYS A 65 20.95 5.80 -14.81
C LYS A 65 19.91 6.74 -15.45
N LYS A 66 19.31 6.36 -16.59
CA LYS A 66 18.25 7.16 -17.24
C LYS A 66 17.02 7.32 -16.35
N VAL A 67 16.60 6.25 -15.68
CA VAL A 67 15.44 6.27 -14.77
C VAL A 67 15.72 7.19 -13.57
N VAL A 68 16.89 7.06 -12.95
CA VAL A 68 17.27 7.90 -11.81
C VAL A 68 17.37 9.37 -12.21
N LEU A 69 18.02 9.68 -13.33
CA LEU A 69 18.23 11.05 -13.80
C LEU A 69 16.97 11.71 -14.37
N SER A 70 15.91 10.97 -14.68
CA SER A 70 14.59 11.52 -15.04
C SER A 70 13.60 11.58 -13.88
N GLY A 71 13.93 10.97 -12.73
CA GLY A 71 13.06 10.91 -11.56
C GLY A 71 12.87 12.26 -10.82
N PRO A 72 11.83 12.38 -9.97
CA PRO A 72 11.59 13.56 -9.16
C PRO A 72 12.71 13.84 -8.14
N ARG A 73 12.79 15.08 -7.65
CA ARG A 73 13.84 15.57 -6.73
C ARG A 73 14.13 14.63 -5.55
N ASN A 74 13.09 14.10 -4.91
CA ASN A 74 13.23 13.22 -3.76
C ASN A 74 13.76 11.82 -4.11
N SER A 75 13.36 11.23 -5.25
CA SER A 75 13.86 9.90 -5.64
C SER A 75 15.34 9.94 -6.00
N VAL A 76 15.81 11.04 -6.59
CA VAL A 76 17.22 11.29 -6.86
C VAL A 76 18.03 11.32 -5.56
N ARG A 77 17.52 12.01 -4.53
CA ARG A 77 18.16 12.09 -3.20
C ARG A 77 18.19 10.75 -2.48
N GLN A 78 17.12 9.97 -2.60
CA GLN A 78 17.08 8.60 -2.07
C GLN A 78 18.20 7.75 -2.68
N LYS A 79 18.30 7.75 -4.01
CA LYS A 79 19.34 7.00 -4.71
C LYS A 79 20.75 7.52 -4.40
N PHE A 80 20.91 8.83 -4.27
CA PHE A 80 22.18 9.46 -3.85
C PHE A 80 22.63 8.93 -2.48
N LEU A 81 21.73 8.88 -1.50
CA LEU A 81 22.02 8.34 -0.18
C LEU A 81 22.33 6.84 -0.20
N ASP A 82 21.59 6.06 -1.00
CA ASP A 82 21.85 4.63 -1.15
C ASP A 82 23.23 4.35 -1.74
N CYS A 83 23.63 5.09 -2.79
CA CYS A 83 24.96 4.95 -3.38
C CYS A 83 26.06 5.32 -2.37
N ILE A 84 25.91 6.42 -1.62
CA ILE A 84 26.87 6.78 -0.56
C ILE A 84 27.00 5.65 0.48
N ALA A 85 25.87 5.12 0.97
CA ALA A 85 25.87 4.03 1.93
C ALA A 85 26.54 2.76 1.35
N GLN A 86 26.30 2.43 0.07
CA GLN A 86 26.91 1.29 -0.61
C GLN A 86 28.43 1.44 -0.77
N LEU A 87 28.92 2.63 -1.12
CA LEU A 87 30.35 2.93 -1.27
C LEU A 87 31.11 2.96 0.06
N LEU A 88 30.42 3.22 1.17
CA LEU A 88 30.98 3.22 2.53
C LEU A 88 30.80 1.88 3.26
N SER A 89 30.56 0.81 2.51
CA SER A 89 30.30 -0.54 3.02
C SER A 89 31.36 -1.51 2.46
N PRO A 90 32.48 -1.74 3.16
CA PRO A 90 33.69 -2.35 2.58
C PRO A 90 33.63 -3.88 2.43
N CYS A 91 32.87 -4.57 3.28
CA CYS A 91 32.86 -6.03 3.35
C CYS A 91 31.45 -6.62 3.24
N LYS A 92 31.33 -7.88 2.83
CA LYS A 92 30.10 -8.65 3.03
C LYS A 92 29.96 -8.98 4.52
N GLY A 93 28.73 -9.16 4.97
CA GLY A 93 28.41 -9.46 6.38
C GLY A 93 27.66 -8.33 7.05
N TRP A 94 27.54 -8.42 8.38
CA TRP A 94 26.79 -7.50 9.22
C TRP A 94 27.61 -6.27 9.62
N ASP A 95 28.91 -6.41 9.89
CA ASP A 95 29.77 -5.34 10.42
C ASP A 95 29.86 -4.11 9.50
N GLY A 96 30.00 -4.36 8.19
CA GLY A 96 30.15 -3.29 7.21
C GLY A 96 28.84 -2.68 6.71
N VAL A 97 27.68 -2.95 7.34
CA VAL A 97 26.40 -2.35 6.91
C VAL A 97 26.36 -0.87 7.28
N THR A 98 25.94 -0.04 6.33
CA THR A 98 26.05 1.43 6.40
C THR A 98 24.70 2.06 6.10
N ALA A 99 24.37 3.13 6.80
CA ALA A 99 23.20 3.97 6.57
C ALA A 99 23.60 5.44 6.43
N ALA A 100 22.88 6.19 5.59
CA ALA A 100 23.14 7.58 5.29
C ALA A 100 21.86 8.43 5.33
N ALA A 101 21.96 9.64 5.87
CA ALA A 101 20.87 10.60 5.97
C ALA A 101 21.34 11.99 5.50
N ILE A 102 20.44 12.76 4.88
CA ILE A 102 20.79 14.06 4.26
C ILE A 102 20.21 15.23 5.05
N ARG A 103 21.02 16.28 5.20
CA ARG A 103 20.64 17.59 5.71
C ARG A 103 20.99 18.64 4.66
N GLU A 104 19.98 19.32 4.15
CA GLU A 104 20.16 20.41 3.19
C GLU A 104 20.32 21.74 3.93
N GLY A 105 21.33 22.52 3.56
CA GLY A 105 21.56 23.90 4.00
C GLY A 105 21.51 24.89 2.83
N GLU A 106 21.73 26.17 3.11
CA GLU A 106 21.73 27.21 2.07
C GLU A 106 22.91 27.05 1.09
N ASP A 107 24.09 26.68 1.61
CA ASP A 107 25.33 26.60 0.83
C ASP A 107 25.62 25.21 0.24
N GLY A 108 24.90 24.15 0.65
CA GLY A 108 25.22 22.78 0.25
C GLY A 108 24.44 21.71 1.03
N VAL A 109 24.94 20.48 0.99
CA VAL A 109 24.34 19.35 1.71
C VAL A 109 25.35 18.70 2.66
N GLU A 110 24.87 18.24 3.79
CA GLU A 110 25.62 17.40 4.72
C GLU A 110 24.98 16.02 4.77
N VAL A 111 25.79 14.97 4.65
CA VAL A 111 25.35 13.58 4.69
C VAL A 111 25.93 12.93 5.93
N ASP A 112 25.07 12.63 6.90
CA ASP A 112 25.45 11.92 8.10
C ASP A 112 25.46 10.41 7.80
N VAL A 113 26.56 9.73 8.10
CA VAL A 113 26.77 8.31 7.77
C VAL A 113 27.11 7.51 9.02
N ALA A 114 26.36 6.44 9.28
CA ALA A 114 26.63 5.48 10.35
C ALA A 114 26.96 4.10 9.78
N ARG A 115 27.73 3.30 10.52
CA ARG A 115 28.10 1.92 10.15
C ARG A 115 28.02 0.99 11.36
N ASN A 116 27.61 -0.26 11.18
CA ASN A 116 27.38 -1.20 12.29
C ASN A 116 28.61 -1.38 13.19
N ASP A 117 29.81 -1.43 12.61
CA ASP A 117 31.09 -1.55 13.33
C ASP A 117 31.66 -0.21 13.85
N GLY A 118 30.94 0.90 13.66
CA GLY A 118 31.38 2.23 14.11
C GLY A 118 32.60 2.80 13.39
N PHE A 119 32.95 2.30 12.20
CA PHE A 119 34.19 2.66 11.51
C PHE A 119 35.47 2.27 12.25
N HIS A 120 35.39 1.28 13.16
CA HIS A 120 36.50 0.87 14.02
C HIS A 120 37.08 2.01 14.87
N SER A 121 36.29 3.04 15.19
CA SER A 121 36.72 4.12 16.09
C SER A 121 36.85 3.58 17.52
N ASP A 122 38.03 3.68 18.12
CA ASP A 122 38.15 3.69 19.59
C ASP A 122 37.46 4.95 20.10
N GLU A 123 36.74 4.85 21.23
CA GLU A 123 35.59 5.65 21.69
C GLU A 123 35.59 7.19 21.50
N ASP A 124 36.68 7.83 21.10
CA ASP A 124 36.79 9.29 20.87
C ASP A 124 37.49 9.72 19.56
N CYS A 125 37.94 8.82 18.68
CA CYS A 125 38.65 9.21 17.46
C CYS A 125 38.29 8.35 16.23
N LEU A 126 37.89 9.02 15.14
CA LEU A 126 37.65 8.39 13.84
C LEU A 126 38.97 8.00 13.18
N ASP A 127 38.99 6.85 12.51
CA ASP A 127 40.14 6.43 11.71
C ASP A 127 40.48 7.49 10.65
N SER A 128 41.76 7.86 10.60
CA SER A 128 42.28 8.83 9.64
C SER A 128 42.11 8.36 8.19
N GLU A 129 42.12 7.04 7.94
CA GLU A 129 41.96 6.49 6.59
C GLU A 129 40.53 6.65 6.08
N ILE A 130 39.51 6.35 6.90
CA ILE A 130 38.11 6.54 6.49
C ILE A 130 37.76 8.02 6.33
N THR A 131 38.33 8.88 7.16
CA THR A 131 38.15 10.34 7.05
C THR A 131 38.75 10.83 5.73
N GLY A 132 39.96 10.36 5.38
CA GLY A 132 40.59 10.62 4.09
C GLY A 132 39.75 10.12 2.91
N TYR A 133 39.22 8.91 2.99
CA TYR A 133 38.32 8.34 1.99
C TYR A 133 37.06 9.19 1.77
N CYS A 134 36.43 9.66 2.85
CA CYS A 134 35.27 10.54 2.77
C CYS A 134 35.62 11.87 2.11
N LYS A 135 36.78 12.46 2.42
CA LYS A 135 37.26 13.67 1.73
C LYS A 135 37.50 13.47 0.24
N MET A 136 38.03 12.32 -0.17
CA MET A 136 38.16 12.02 -1.60
C MET A 136 36.78 11.91 -2.28
N LEU A 137 35.77 11.35 -1.61
CA LEU A 137 34.40 11.30 -2.14
C LEU A 137 33.78 12.69 -2.25
N GLU A 138 33.97 13.57 -1.27
CA GLU A 138 33.52 14.97 -1.32
C GLU A 138 34.13 15.70 -2.53
N VAL A 139 35.45 15.57 -2.73
CA VAL A 139 36.15 16.17 -3.88
C VAL A 139 35.65 15.59 -5.20
N TYR A 140 35.45 14.27 -5.26
CA TYR A 140 34.91 13.60 -6.45
C TYR A 140 33.52 14.12 -6.86
N LEU A 141 32.66 14.46 -5.90
CA LEU A 141 31.35 15.06 -6.15
C LEU A 141 31.45 16.52 -6.62
N ALA A 142 32.39 17.29 -6.05
CA ALA A 142 32.64 18.69 -6.41
C ALA A 142 33.14 18.85 -7.85
N ASP A 143 34.01 17.94 -8.32
CA ASP A 143 34.64 17.97 -9.65
C ASP A 143 33.72 17.58 -10.82
N SER A 144 32.41 17.41 -10.58
CA SER A 144 31.41 16.96 -11.58
C SER A 144 31.06 18.00 -12.68
N THR A 145 31.91 19.00 -12.91
CA THR A 145 31.65 20.19 -13.75
C THR A 145 31.64 19.96 -15.27
N GLY A 146 32.06 18.79 -15.78
CA GLY A 146 32.34 18.57 -17.22
C GLY A 146 31.43 17.61 -18.01
N ALA A 147 30.35 17.06 -17.45
CA ALA A 147 29.57 16.01 -18.14
C ALA A 147 28.49 16.51 -19.12
N GLY A 148 28.44 17.82 -19.40
CA GLY A 148 27.49 18.43 -20.32
C GLY A 148 28.18 18.98 -21.56
N ILE A 149 27.84 18.41 -22.72
CA ILE A 149 28.15 18.90 -24.08
C ILE A 149 29.58 18.56 -24.57
N GLY A 150 29.68 17.38 -25.19
CA GLY A 150 30.54 17.15 -26.36
C GLY A 150 32.06 17.15 -26.16
N THR A 151 32.63 16.01 -25.73
CA THR A 151 33.80 15.39 -26.35
C THR A 151 33.90 13.93 -25.89
N ASN A 152 34.24 13.04 -26.82
CA ASN A 152 34.65 11.65 -26.57
C ASN A 152 35.92 11.62 -25.70
N THR A 153 35.83 11.91 -24.41
CA THR A 153 36.86 11.50 -23.46
C THR A 153 36.71 10.01 -23.30
N THR A 154 37.58 9.26 -23.98
CA THR A 154 37.70 7.81 -23.92
C THR A 154 37.38 7.26 -22.53
N ALA A 155 36.34 6.43 -22.45
CA ALA A 155 35.85 5.73 -21.25
C ALA A 155 36.85 4.70 -20.66
N ALA A 156 38.16 4.90 -20.85
CA ALA A 156 39.17 3.87 -20.70
C ALA A 156 40.00 3.92 -19.40
N SER A 157 40.05 5.03 -18.67
CA SER A 157 40.86 5.12 -17.42
C SER A 157 40.01 5.49 -16.21
N SER A 158 39.98 4.61 -15.22
CA SER A 158 39.35 4.87 -13.92
C SER A 158 40.01 6.06 -13.23
N THR A 159 39.21 6.92 -12.62
CA THR A 159 39.76 8.03 -11.81
C THR A 159 40.46 7.52 -10.55
N GLU A 160 41.31 8.35 -9.93
CA GLU A 160 42.01 8.00 -8.69
C GLU A 160 41.05 7.56 -7.57
N PHE A 161 39.93 8.28 -7.40
CA PHE A 161 38.91 7.89 -6.43
C PHE A 161 38.23 6.57 -6.79
N GLU A 162 37.86 6.35 -8.05
CA GLU A 162 37.28 5.08 -8.51
C GLU A 162 38.20 3.88 -8.20
N LEU A 163 39.52 4.04 -8.33
CA LEU A 163 40.49 3.02 -7.91
C LEU A 163 40.53 2.84 -6.38
N LYS A 164 40.48 3.92 -5.60
CA LYS A 164 40.44 3.86 -4.13
C LYS A 164 39.16 3.19 -3.62
N VAL A 165 38.01 3.39 -4.27
CA VAL A 165 36.76 2.68 -3.93
C VAL A 165 36.89 1.18 -4.18
N ILE A 166 37.50 0.78 -5.30
CA ILE A 166 37.73 -0.64 -5.62
C ILE A 166 38.65 -1.28 -4.57
N ASP A 167 39.69 -0.58 -4.14
CA ASP A 167 40.58 -1.03 -3.06
C ASP A 167 39.82 -1.14 -1.71
N TYR A 168 39.08 -0.10 -1.35
CA TYR A 168 38.28 -0.04 -0.13
C TYR A 168 37.21 -1.15 -0.04
N THR A 169 36.62 -1.55 -1.17
CA THR A 169 35.59 -2.60 -1.26
C THR A 169 36.14 -3.96 -1.70
N SER A 170 37.46 -4.14 -1.71
CA SER A 170 38.16 -5.34 -2.17
C SER A 170 37.61 -6.64 -1.61
N ARG A 171 37.40 -6.74 -0.28
CA ARG A 171 36.85 -7.94 0.37
C ARG A 171 35.48 -8.33 -0.18
N ARG A 172 34.64 -7.35 -0.50
CA ARG A 172 33.32 -7.60 -1.09
C ARG A 172 33.44 -8.06 -2.55
N ILE A 173 34.35 -7.45 -3.31
CA ILE A 173 34.62 -7.85 -4.70
C ILE A 173 35.11 -9.30 -4.74
N ASP A 174 36.11 -9.63 -3.93
CA ASP A 174 36.73 -10.96 -3.87
C ASP A 174 35.70 -12.05 -3.56
N HIS A 175 34.82 -11.78 -2.58
CA HIS A 175 33.72 -12.69 -2.26
C HIS A 175 32.82 -12.98 -3.46
N TRP A 176 32.43 -11.96 -4.23
CA TRP A 176 31.56 -12.16 -5.38
C TRP A 176 32.27 -12.81 -6.57
N ILE A 177 33.57 -12.57 -6.74
CA ILE A 177 34.40 -13.29 -7.71
C ILE A 177 34.40 -14.79 -7.37
N GLU A 178 34.67 -15.15 -6.12
CA GLU A 178 34.63 -16.55 -5.65
C GLU A 178 33.25 -17.19 -5.88
N MET A 179 32.17 -16.46 -5.61
CA MET A 179 30.81 -16.94 -5.85
C MET A 179 30.48 -17.12 -7.34
N ILE A 180 31.08 -16.34 -8.25
CA ILE A 180 30.96 -16.57 -9.69
C ILE A 180 31.81 -17.78 -10.11
N GLN A 181 33.04 -17.90 -9.63
CA GLN A 181 33.92 -19.06 -9.87
C GLN A 181 33.22 -20.37 -9.48
N LYS A 182 32.60 -20.43 -8.29
CA LYS A 182 31.78 -21.58 -7.85
C LYS A 182 30.60 -21.86 -8.79
N THR A 183 29.91 -20.83 -9.25
CA THR A 183 28.78 -20.99 -10.19
C THR A 183 29.24 -21.54 -11.54
N LEU A 184 30.36 -21.04 -12.04
CA LEU A 184 30.95 -21.49 -13.31
C LEU A 184 31.55 -22.89 -13.20
N GLY A 185 32.10 -23.26 -12.04
CA GLY A 185 32.63 -24.59 -11.77
C GLY A 185 31.56 -25.69 -11.72
N ILE A 186 30.32 -25.35 -11.37
CA ILE A 186 29.16 -26.27 -11.40
C ILE A 186 28.63 -26.46 -12.84
N VAL A 187 28.80 -25.45 -13.69
CA VAL A 187 28.41 -25.49 -15.12
C VAL A 187 29.54 -26.13 -15.94
N GLN A 188 29.84 -27.40 -15.71
CA GLN A 188 30.91 -28.14 -16.40
C GLN A 188 30.62 -28.49 -17.88
N ASN A 189 29.44 -28.15 -18.41
CA ASN A 189 29.14 -28.31 -19.83
C ASN A 189 29.12 -26.93 -20.52
N CYS A 190 30.29 -26.48 -20.94
CA CYS A 190 30.43 -25.33 -21.83
C CYS A 190 29.77 -25.68 -23.18
N PRO A 191 28.75 -24.96 -23.66
CA PRO A 191 28.18 -25.22 -24.97
C PRO A 191 29.23 -24.98 -26.06
N ASP A 192 29.28 -25.87 -27.04
CA ASP A 192 30.15 -25.75 -28.22
C ASP A 192 29.95 -24.35 -28.87
N TRP A 193 31.02 -23.55 -28.91
CA TRP A 193 31.02 -22.13 -29.28
C TRP A 193 30.93 -21.90 -30.80
N ASN A 194 30.04 -22.62 -31.49
CA ASN A 194 29.87 -22.47 -32.92
C ASN A 194 29.24 -21.10 -33.26
N SER A 195 29.94 -20.34 -34.12
CA SER A 195 29.69 -18.95 -34.48
C SER A 195 28.33 -18.67 -35.13
N GLN A 196 27.64 -19.70 -35.65
CA GLN A 196 26.32 -19.55 -36.29
C GLN A 196 25.16 -19.32 -35.31
N ARG A 197 25.34 -19.60 -34.01
CA ARG A 197 24.26 -19.50 -33.00
C ARG A 197 24.05 -18.08 -32.43
N TRP A 198 24.93 -17.12 -32.75
CA TRP A 198 25.07 -15.86 -32.00
C TRP A 198 25.02 -14.58 -32.86
N LEU A 199 24.45 -14.66 -34.06
CA LEU A 199 24.23 -13.50 -34.94
C LEU A 199 23.50 -12.37 -34.18
N GLY A 200 24.18 -11.24 -33.99
CA GLY A 200 23.65 -10.06 -33.28
C GLY A 200 23.96 -9.97 -31.78
N GLN A 201 24.74 -10.88 -31.20
CA GLN A 201 25.20 -10.86 -29.80
C GLN A 201 26.73 -10.93 -29.65
N GLU A 202 27.49 -10.63 -30.71
CA GLU A 202 28.95 -10.79 -30.77
C GLU A 202 29.68 -9.92 -29.73
N ALA A 203 29.16 -8.70 -29.48
CA ALA A 203 29.70 -7.79 -28.47
C ALA A 203 29.51 -8.33 -27.04
N ALA A 204 28.31 -8.86 -26.73
CA ALA A 204 28.01 -9.46 -25.44
C ALA A 204 28.85 -10.72 -25.18
N PHE A 205 28.98 -11.57 -26.20
CA PHE A 205 29.83 -12.75 -26.15
C PHE A 205 31.28 -12.36 -25.85
N LYS A 206 31.86 -11.43 -26.64
CA LYS A 206 33.24 -10.96 -26.43
C LYS A 206 33.42 -10.37 -25.03
N ALA A 207 32.50 -9.53 -24.56
CA ALA A 207 32.59 -8.92 -23.24
C ALA A 207 32.56 -9.98 -22.12
N TRP A 208 31.68 -10.97 -22.23
CA TRP A 208 31.59 -12.06 -21.25
C TRP A 208 32.80 -13.00 -21.29
N THR A 209 33.34 -13.31 -22.48
CA THR A 209 34.55 -14.12 -22.61
C THR A 209 35.72 -13.43 -21.92
N THR A 210 35.94 -12.15 -22.17
CA THR A 210 36.97 -11.36 -21.47
C THR A 210 36.74 -11.34 -19.96
N MET A 211 35.49 -11.17 -19.50
CA MET A 211 35.16 -11.22 -18.07
C MET A 211 35.51 -12.59 -17.46
N THR A 212 35.18 -13.68 -18.17
CA THR A 212 35.43 -15.04 -17.71
C THR A 212 36.92 -15.34 -17.64
N ASP A 213 37.70 -14.88 -18.61
CA ASP A 213 39.17 -15.04 -18.63
C ASP A 213 39.80 -14.31 -17.44
N LEU A 214 39.36 -13.08 -17.15
CA LEU A 214 39.82 -12.32 -15.98
C LEU A 214 39.46 -13.00 -14.65
N ILE A 215 38.24 -13.55 -14.54
CA ILE A 215 37.80 -14.29 -13.34
C ILE A 215 38.60 -15.59 -13.16
N ARG A 216 38.93 -16.29 -14.25
CA ARG A 216 39.71 -17.54 -14.20
C ARG A 216 41.15 -17.32 -13.82
N GLN A 217 41.72 -16.18 -14.21
CA GLN A 217 43.10 -15.79 -13.88
C GLN A 217 43.19 -15.15 -12.49
N PHE A 218 42.08 -14.95 -11.79
CA PHE A 218 42.07 -14.39 -10.44
C PHE A 218 42.48 -15.46 -9.42
N ASP A 219 43.67 -15.27 -8.83
CA ASP A 219 44.18 -16.01 -7.68
C ASP A 219 44.16 -15.12 -6.43
N ALA A 220 43.70 -15.63 -5.29
CA ALA A 220 43.62 -14.85 -4.07
C ALA A 220 45.01 -14.47 -3.50
N ASP A 221 46.08 -15.17 -3.92
CA ASP A 221 47.41 -15.02 -3.35
C ASP A 221 48.35 -14.05 -4.13
N ASN A 222 48.70 -12.95 -3.45
CA ASN A 222 49.88 -12.07 -3.54
C ASN A 222 50.30 -11.28 -4.81
N GLU A 223 49.74 -11.47 -6.02
CA GLU A 223 49.98 -10.53 -7.16
C GLU A 223 48.73 -9.71 -7.58
N THR A 224 47.61 -9.86 -6.86
CA THR A 224 46.25 -9.56 -7.35
C THR A 224 45.63 -8.20 -6.98
N VAL A 225 46.40 -7.28 -6.42
CA VAL A 225 45.95 -5.87 -6.29
C VAL A 225 45.76 -5.21 -7.67
N LYS A 226 46.51 -5.65 -8.69
CA LYS A 226 46.47 -5.05 -10.05
C LYS A 226 45.33 -5.55 -10.93
N SER A 227 44.71 -6.71 -10.63
CA SER A 227 43.66 -7.30 -11.48
C SER A 227 42.24 -6.86 -11.08
N ARG A 228 41.99 -6.47 -9.82
CA ARG A 228 40.65 -6.01 -9.37
C ARG A 228 40.10 -4.84 -10.20
N PRO A 229 40.88 -3.77 -10.51
CA PRO A 229 40.36 -2.68 -11.34
C PRO A 229 39.94 -3.16 -12.73
N LEU A 230 40.68 -4.09 -13.33
CA LEU A 230 40.36 -4.67 -14.64
C LEU A 230 39.08 -5.51 -14.58
N ILE A 231 38.92 -6.34 -13.53
CA ILE A 231 37.72 -7.15 -13.31
C ILE A 231 36.49 -6.27 -13.10
N VAL A 232 36.58 -5.26 -12.23
CA VAL A 232 35.45 -4.35 -11.94
C VAL A 232 35.10 -3.51 -13.17
N GLN A 233 36.08 -3.00 -13.91
CA GLN A 233 35.84 -2.26 -15.15
C GLN A 233 35.20 -3.16 -16.21
N GLN A 234 35.65 -4.41 -16.34
CA GLN A 234 35.04 -5.33 -17.29
C GLN A 234 33.62 -5.75 -16.86
N ALA A 235 33.37 -5.93 -15.56
CA ALA A 235 32.03 -6.15 -15.03
C ALA A 235 31.11 -4.97 -15.36
N TYR A 236 31.57 -3.74 -15.17
CA TYR A 236 30.85 -2.54 -15.57
C TYR A 236 30.56 -2.53 -17.08
N ASN A 237 31.56 -2.83 -17.93
CA ASN A 237 31.37 -2.90 -19.38
C ASN A 237 30.31 -3.95 -19.77
N CYS A 238 30.26 -5.09 -19.08
CA CYS A 238 29.22 -6.09 -19.29
C CYS A 238 27.82 -5.58 -18.91
N LEU A 239 27.69 -4.74 -17.88
CA LEU A 239 26.41 -4.14 -17.49
C LEU A 239 25.99 -2.96 -18.36
N ASP A 240 26.93 -2.29 -19.02
CA ASP A 240 26.65 -1.21 -19.97
C ASP A 240 26.04 -1.74 -21.28
N LEU A 241 26.31 -3.02 -21.59
CA LEU A 241 25.81 -3.72 -22.76
C LEU A 241 24.48 -4.42 -22.45
N THR A 242 23.36 -3.83 -22.89
CA THR A 242 22.00 -4.39 -22.73
C THR A 242 21.86 -5.84 -23.23
N GLN A 243 22.65 -6.23 -24.23
CA GLN A 243 22.67 -7.56 -24.82
C GLN A 243 23.20 -8.66 -23.88
N VAL A 244 24.03 -8.34 -22.88
CA VAL A 244 24.66 -9.34 -21.99
C VAL A 244 23.64 -10.06 -21.13
N ARG A 245 22.60 -9.36 -20.67
CA ARG A 245 21.53 -9.99 -19.87
C ARG A 245 20.74 -11.02 -20.68
N GLN A 246 20.39 -10.67 -21.92
CA GLN A 246 19.71 -11.60 -22.82
C GLN A 246 20.62 -12.77 -23.21
N PHE A 247 21.90 -12.50 -23.42
CA PHE A 247 22.92 -13.53 -23.65
C PHE A 247 22.99 -14.52 -22.47
N PHE A 248 22.96 -14.06 -21.21
CA PHE A 248 22.96 -14.95 -20.04
C PHE A 248 21.70 -15.80 -19.95
N ALA A 249 20.52 -15.22 -20.20
CA ALA A 249 19.27 -15.97 -20.20
C ALA A 249 19.25 -17.05 -21.29
N ASN A 250 19.78 -16.74 -22.48
CA ASN A 250 19.87 -17.67 -23.60
C ASN A 250 20.90 -18.78 -23.37
N THR A 251 22.03 -18.47 -22.71
CA THR A 251 23.17 -19.39 -22.55
C THR A 251 23.04 -20.29 -21.33
N PHE A 252 22.64 -19.74 -20.19
CA PHE A 252 22.60 -20.43 -18.90
C PHE A 252 21.17 -20.76 -18.42
N GLY A 253 20.15 -20.35 -19.17
CA GLY A 253 18.75 -20.42 -18.75
C GLY A 253 18.35 -19.28 -17.82
N THR A 254 17.04 -19.04 -17.67
CA THR A 254 16.51 -17.84 -17.00
C THR A 254 16.97 -17.72 -15.54
N GLN A 255 16.91 -18.81 -14.75
CA GLN A 255 17.27 -18.74 -13.32
C GLN A 255 18.77 -18.60 -13.09
N ALA A 256 19.60 -19.43 -13.74
CA ALA A 256 21.05 -19.35 -13.56
C ALA A 256 21.61 -18.06 -14.19
N GLY A 257 21.12 -17.66 -15.37
CA GLY A 257 21.47 -16.38 -15.99
C GLY A 257 21.17 -15.18 -15.11
N LEU A 258 20.02 -15.15 -14.43
CA LEU A 258 19.69 -14.11 -13.44
C LEU A 258 20.64 -14.13 -12.23
N LYS A 259 21.01 -15.30 -11.71
CA LYS A 259 21.98 -15.42 -10.61
C LYS A 259 23.36 -14.90 -11.02
N LEU A 260 23.85 -15.23 -12.22
CA LEU A 260 25.11 -14.70 -12.74
C LEU A 260 25.04 -13.18 -12.94
N TRP A 261 23.95 -12.68 -13.53
CA TRP A 261 23.72 -11.24 -13.70
C TRP A 261 23.77 -10.49 -12.37
N SER A 262 23.10 -11.01 -11.34
CA SER A 262 23.09 -10.39 -10.01
C SER A 262 24.49 -10.35 -9.40
N LYS A 263 25.26 -11.45 -9.48
CA LYS A 263 26.65 -11.49 -8.96
C LYS A 263 27.56 -10.51 -9.68
N LEU A 264 27.41 -10.40 -11.00
CA LEU A 264 28.15 -9.44 -11.82
C LEU A 264 27.84 -7.99 -11.43
N ASN A 265 26.58 -7.69 -11.12
CA ASN A 265 26.17 -6.39 -10.59
C ASN A 265 26.88 -6.03 -9.29
N PHE A 266 27.05 -6.99 -8.38
CA PHE A 266 27.78 -6.74 -7.14
C PHE A 266 29.28 -6.45 -7.37
N ILE A 267 29.91 -7.10 -8.35
CA ILE A 267 31.32 -6.84 -8.71
C ILE A 267 31.46 -5.45 -9.33
N ALA A 268 30.55 -5.05 -10.23
CA ALA A 268 30.61 -3.74 -10.90
C ALA A 268 30.18 -2.56 -10.01
N ARG A 269 29.50 -2.84 -8.89
CA ARG A 269 28.85 -1.84 -8.03
C ARG A 269 29.73 -0.64 -7.65
N PRO A 270 31.02 -0.80 -7.26
CA PRO A 270 31.90 0.33 -6.96
C PRO A 270 31.93 1.40 -8.05
N LEU A 271 32.04 0.99 -9.33
CA LEU A 271 32.07 1.92 -10.45
C LEU A 271 30.67 2.45 -10.81
N VAL A 272 29.66 1.57 -10.75
CA VAL A 272 28.26 1.94 -11.00
C VAL A 272 27.83 3.08 -10.07
N ASP A 273 28.03 2.90 -8.76
CA ASP A 273 27.61 3.88 -7.76
C ASP A 273 28.43 5.17 -7.86
N CYS A 274 29.76 5.10 -8.06
CA CYS A 274 30.60 6.30 -8.28
C CYS A 274 30.11 7.13 -9.48
N ARG A 275 29.95 6.49 -10.65
CA ARG A 275 29.57 7.21 -11.88
C ARG A 275 28.13 7.71 -11.83
N LEU A 276 27.24 6.99 -11.15
CA LEU A 276 25.87 7.45 -10.91
C LEU A 276 25.84 8.66 -9.96
N LEU A 277 26.60 8.65 -8.86
CA LEU A 277 26.76 9.80 -7.97
C LEU A 277 27.26 11.03 -8.70
N ARG A 278 28.28 10.88 -9.56
CA ARG A 278 28.78 11.98 -10.42
C ARG A 278 27.68 12.53 -11.32
N SER A 279 26.87 11.66 -11.92
CA SER A 279 25.75 12.06 -12.79
C SER A 279 24.65 12.78 -12.01
N ILE A 280 24.35 12.32 -10.79
CA ILE A 280 23.39 12.96 -9.89
C ILE A 280 23.88 14.34 -9.43
N ALA A 281 25.15 14.46 -9.04
CA ALA A 281 25.76 15.74 -8.65
C ALA A 281 25.87 16.71 -9.84
N ALA A 282 26.08 16.19 -11.06
CA ALA A 282 26.03 17.00 -12.27
C ALA A 282 24.63 17.61 -12.48
N ARG A 283 23.57 16.81 -12.25
CA ARG A 283 22.16 17.25 -12.34
C ARG A 283 21.77 18.24 -11.24
N GLU A 284 22.11 17.95 -9.99
CA GLU A 284 21.68 18.72 -8.80
C GLU A 284 22.89 19.44 -8.19
N GLN A 285 23.09 20.71 -8.56
CA GLN A 285 24.29 21.48 -8.20
C GLN A 285 24.55 21.55 -6.68
N GLN A 286 23.51 21.54 -5.84
CA GLN A 286 23.66 21.54 -4.38
C GLN A 286 24.38 20.29 -3.85
N LEU A 287 24.26 19.14 -4.53
CA LEU A 287 24.92 17.89 -4.15
C LEU A 287 26.42 17.89 -4.48
N ARG A 288 26.91 18.90 -5.23
CA ARG A 288 28.35 19.08 -5.48
C ARG A 288 29.07 19.63 -4.26
N ASN A 289 28.38 20.47 -3.46
CA ASN A 289 28.89 20.91 -2.17
C ASN A 289 28.38 19.97 -1.07
N CYS A 290 28.77 18.70 -1.18
CA CYS A 290 28.41 17.65 -0.23
C CYS A 290 29.53 17.49 0.80
N LYS A 291 29.18 17.56 2.08
CA LYS A 291 30.06 17.21 3.21
C LYS A 291 29.61 15.88 3.81
N ILE A 292 30.54 14.97 4.07
CA ILE A 292 30.24 13.68 4.70
C ILE A 292 30.65 13.75 6.16
N SER A 293 29.69 13.46 7.04
CA SER A 293 29.85 13.50 8.50
C SER A 293 29.65 12.10 9.07
N LEU A 294 30.73 11.50 9.56
CA LEU A 294 30.68 10.16 10.16
C LEU A 294 30.05 10.24 11.55
N VAL A 295 29.06 9.39 11.79
CA VAL A 295 28.38 9.25 13.07
C VAL A 295 29.13 8.22 13.90
N LEU A 296 29.61 8.65 15.06
CA LEU A 296 30.28 7.77 16.03
C LEU A 296 29.31 6.71 16.54
N SER A 297 29.84 5.49 16.70
CA SER A 297 29.06 4.40 17.26
C SER A 297 28.70 4.69 18.70
N LYS A 298 27.52 4.22 19.10
CA LYS A 298 27.09 4.25 20.49
C LYS A 298 27.66 3.02 21.23
N PRO A 299 27.86 3.12 22.56
CA PRO A 299 28.25 1.97 23.37
C PRO A 299 27.32 0.79 23.14
N LYS A 300 27.88 -0.41 23.16
CA LYS A 300 27.09 -1.63 23.05
C LYS A 300 26.09 -1.71 24.19
N THR A 301 24.90 -2.21 23.88
CA THR A 301 23.85 -2.45 24.88
C THR A 301 24.00 -3.87 25.41
N THR A 302 24.01 -4.01 26.73
CA THR A 302 24.03 -5.28 27.44
C THR A 302 22.84 -5.30 28.39
N LEU A 303 22.15 -6.44 28.49
CA LEU A 303 21.09 -6.60 29.50
C LEU A 303 21.68 -6.61 30.91
N GLU A 304 20.91 -6.12 31.88
CA GLU A 304 21.29 -6.27 33.28
C GLU A 304 21.30 -7.75 33.67
N THR A 305 22.16 -8.12 34.63
CA THR A 305 22.27 -9.52 35.08
C THR A 305 20.93 -10.09 35.56
N ILE A 306 20.02 -9.25 36.05
CA ILE A 306 18.68 -9.67 36.49
C ILE A 306 17.73 -10.00 35.32
N ASP A 307 17.99 -9.47 34.13
CA ASP A 307 17.19 -9.66 32.92
C ASP A 307 17.75 -10.76 32.00
N VAL A 308 18.91 -11.33 32.36
CA VAL A 308 19.47 -12.54 31.71
C VAL A 308 18.81 -13.77 32.35
N ILE A 309 17.64 -14.11 31.84
CA ILE A 309 16.78 -15.19 32.35
C ILE A 309 16.62 -16.33 31.34
N GLY A 310 16.11 -17.47 31.81
CA GLY A 310 15.86 -18.63 30.95
C GLY A 310 14.74 -18.39 29.93
N ILE A 311 14.79 -19.08 28.78
CA ILE A 311 13.86 -18.85 27.66
C ILE A 311 12.38 -19.01 28.03
N PHE A 312 12.04 -19.93 28.93
CA PHE A 312 10.66 -20.15 29.38
C PHE A 312 10.22 -19.14 30.44
N GLU A 313 11.14 -18.64 31.24
CA GLU A 313 10.86 -17.53 32.15
C GLU A 313 10.60 -16.25 31.34
N ALA A 314 11.42 -15.98 30.33
CA ALA A 314 11.20 -14.90 29.37
C ALA A 314 9.84 -15.04 28.66
N TRP A 315 9.49 -16.26 28.22
CA TRP A 315 8.19 -16.55 27.60
C TRP A 315 7.01 -16.16 28.51
N GLU A 316 7.08 -16.55 29.78
CA GLU A 316 6.05 -16.23 30.78
C GLU A 316 5.98 -14.73 31.02
N GLN A 317 7.14 -14.07 31.24
CA GLN A 317 7.20 -12.63 31.46
C GLN A 317 6.69 -11.84 30.26
N LEU A 318 6.85 -12.33 29.03
CA LEU A 318 6.31 -11.70 27.81
C LEU A 318 4.78 -11.79 27.70
N GLY A 319 4.09 -12.55 28.56
CA GLY A 319 2.63 -12.68 28.53
C GLY A 319 2.14 -13.43 27.29
N LEU A 320 2.86 -14.48 26.90
CA LEU A 320 2.52 -15.32 25.75
C LEU A 320 1.57 -16.48 26.12
N GLY A 321 1.21 -16.63 27.40
CA GLY A 321 0.36 -17.70 27.91
C GLY A 321 1.10 -19.03 28.06
N PRO A 322 0.39 -20.14 28.36
CA PRO A 322 1.02 -21.44 28.54
C PRO A 322 1.68 -21.91 27.23
N THR A 323 2.93 -22.36 27.33
CA THR A 323 3.70 -22.84 26.17
C THR A 323 3.10 -24.15 25.63
N PRO A 324 2.61 -24.20 24.38
CA PRO A 324 2.16 -25.45 23.78
C PRO A 324 3.30 -26.47 23.69
N GLU A 325 3.00 -27.76 23.83
CA GLU A 325 4.00 -28.85 23.81
C GLU A 325 4.88 -28.84 22.54
N SER A 326 4.30 -28.52 21.38
CA SER A 326 5.03 -28.40 20.11
C SER A 326 6.05 -27.26 20.10
N VAL A 327 5.72 -26.15 20.78
CA VAL A 327 6.57 -24.97 20.91
C VAL A 327 7.63 -25.20 21.98
N PHE A 328 7.25 -25.85 23.08
CA PHE A 328 8.17 -26.26 24.14
C PHE A 328 9.33 -27.09 23.56
N ARG A 329 9.02 -28.12 22.75
CA ARG A 329 10.06 -28.93 22.09
C ARG A 329 10.96 -28.12 21.17
N ARG A 330 10.40 -27.16 20.42
CA ARG A 330 11.16 -26.29 19.50
C ARG A 330 12.09 -25.32 20.21
N LEU A 331 11.68 -24.78 21.36
CA LEU A 331 12.46 -23.81 22.11
C LEU A 331 13.44 -24.47 23.09
N HIS A 332 13.13 -25.68 23.58
CA HIS A 332 13.95 -26.40 24.55
C HIS A 332 15.38 -26.66 24.03
N SER A 333 15.55 -26.90 22.72
CA SER A 333 16.87 -27.06 22.09
C SER A 333 17.75 -25.81 22.16
N PHE A 334 17.14 -24.63 22.37
CA PHE A 334 17.84 -23.35 22.43
C PHE A 334 17.97 -22.79 23.85
N SER A 335 17.42 -23.45 24.88
CA SER A 335 17.40 -22.92 26.26
C SER A 335 18.79 -22.53 26.77
N GLN A 336 19.80 -23.38 26.56
CA GLN A 336 21.18 -23.12 26.99
C GLN A 336 21.85 -22.00 26.20
N MET A 337 21.50 -21.87 24.91
CA MET A 337 22.03 -20.81 24.05
C MET A 337 21.35 -19.46 24.32
N PHE A 338 20.09 -19.45 24.74
CA PHE A 338 19.29 -18.23 24.92
C PHE A 338 19.86 -17.32 26.00
N GLU A 339 20.19 -17.86 27.17
CA GLU A 339 20.78 -17.10 28.28
C GLU A 339 22.15 -16.53 27.87
N THR A 340 22.98 -17.38 27.24
CA THR A 340 24.29 -16.96 26.74
C THR A 340 24.16 -15.83 25.72
N ALA A 341 23.22 -15.95 24.79
CA ALA A 341 22.96 -14.94 23.77
C ALA A 341 22.40 -13.65 24.36
N CYS A 342 21.47 -13.71 25.33
CA CYS A 342 20.92 -12.52 26.00
C CYS A 342 21.98 -11.78 26.84
N ALA A 343 23.03 -12.47 27.28
CA ALA A 343 24.16 -11.89 28.00
C ALA A 343 25.19 -11.20 27.08
N GLU A 344 25.10 -11.38 25.76
CA GLU A 344 26.01 -10.73 24.82
C GLU A 344 25.80 -9.21 24.75
N SER A 345 26.85 -8.50 24.36
CA SER A 345 26.79 -7.07 24.12
C SER A 345 26.52 -6.82 22.63
N PHE A 346 25.45 -6.09 22.34
CA PHE A 346 25.01 -5.83 20.96
C PHE A 346 25.31 -4.41 20.54
N SER A 347 25.73 -4.21 19.28
CA SER A 347 25.84 -2.87 18.70
C SER A 347 24.51 -2.45 18.08
N LEU A 348 24.24 -1.14 18.10
CA LEU A 348 23.15 -0.58 17.31
C LEU A 348 23.45 -0.78 15.82
N HIS A 349 22.44 -1.19 15.07
CA HIS A 349 22.52 -1.12 13.61
C HIS A 349 22.68 0.33 13.14
N ALA A 350 23.29 0.53 11.97
CA ALA A 350 23.58 1.82 11.39
C ALA A 350 22.34 2.74 11.31
N GLU A 351 21.18 2.18 10.95
CA GLU A 351 19.92 2.91 10.93
C GLU A 351 19.55 3.46 12.31
N MET A 352 19.76 2.66 13.36
CA MET A 352 19.44 3.04 14.74
C MET A 352 20.45 4.05 15.28
N GLN A 353 21.72 3.94 14.91
CA GLN A 353 22.74 4.93 15.23
C GLN A 353 22.37 6.31 14.68
N LEU A 354 21.84 6.40 13.44
CA LEU A 354 21.33 7.65 12.87
C LEU A 354 20.12 8.19 13.65
N VAL A 355 19.16 7.34 14.03
CA VAL A 355 18.02 7.80 14.86
C VAL A 355 18.53 8.41 16.16
N MET A 356 19.42 7.70 16.86
CA MET A 356 19.98 8.16 18.13
C MET A 356 20.75 9.47 17.98
N HIS A 357 21.52 9.62 16.90
CA HIS A 357 22.25 10.85 16.58
C HIS A 357 21.32 12.08 16.51
N TYR A 358 20.12 11.93 15.93
CA TYR A 358 19.16 13.04 15.83
C TYR A 358 18.31 13.23 17.09
N GLU A 359 17.89 12.15 17.73
CA GLU A 359 17.03 12.23 18.93
C GLU A 359 17.80 12.76 20.15
N GLU A 360 19.10 12.51 20.25
CA GLU A 360 19.98 13.11 21.25
C GLU A 360 20.45 14.54 20.89
N ARG A 361 19.96 15.09 19.77
CA ARG A 361 20.31 16.42 19.26
C ARG A 361 21.80 16.61 18.99
N CYS A 362 22.51 15.55 18.61
CA CYS A 362 23.89 15.66 18.13
C CYS A 362 23.96 16.40 16.79
N ALA A 363 22.89 16.34 15.99
CA ALA A 363 22.70 17.14 14.79
C ALA A 363 21.22 17.53 14.59
N PRO A 364 20.92 18.53 13.73
CA PRO A 364 19.55 18.81 13.28
C PRO A 364 18.92 17.59 12.60
N ARG A 365 17.58 17.49 12.61
CA ARG A 365 16.89 16.39 11.93
C ARG A 365 17.16 16.40 10.41
N PRO A 366 17.16 15.22 9.76
CA PRO A 366 17.36 15.13 8.32
C PRO A 366 16.21 15.84 7.57
N THR A 367 16.54 16.44 6.43
CA THR A 367 15.55 17.17 5.61
C THR A 367 14.68 16.22 4.77
N LEU A 368 15.13 14.98 4.60
CA LEU A 368 14.40 13.91 3.94
C LEU A 368 14.05 12.82 4.96
N SER A 369 12.79 12.40 5.02
CA SER A 369 12.32 11.27 5.85
C SER A 369 12.71 9.93 5.22
N TYR A 370 13.99 9.76 4.91
CA TYR A 370 14.56 8.59 4.27
C TYR A 370 16.00 8.36 4.73
N PHE A 371 16.33 7.11 5.05
CA PHE A 371 17.71 6.66 5.20
C PHE A 371 18.12 5.82 4.00
N GLY A 372 19.19 6.23 3.34
CA GLY A 372 19.85 5.38 2.34
C GLY A 372 20.62 4.28 3.04
N CYS A 373 20.53 3.06 2.53
CA CYS A 373 21.12 1.89 3.19
C CYS A 373 21.95 1.06 2.21
N SER A 374 23.08 0.51 2.68
CA SER A 374 23.93 -0.36 1.87
C SER A 374 23.29 -1.73 1.60
N LYS A 375 22.34 -2.12 2.46
CA LYS A 375 21.49 -3.31 2.36
C LYS A 375 20.03 -2.97 2.67
N LYS A 376 19.11 -3.87 2.33
CA LYS A 376 17.72 -3.77 2.79
C LYS A 376 17.68 -3.81 4.33
N THR A 377 16.72 -3.10 4.92
CA THR A 377 16.58 -3.03 6.37
C THR A 377 16.00 -4.32 6.95
N CYS A 378 16.47 -4.68 8.15
CA CYS A 378 15.97 -5.84 8.89
C CYS A 378 14.60 -5.59 9.51
N LEU A 379 13.93 -6.67 9.94
CA LEU A 379 12.60 -6.61 10.54
C LEU A 379 12.54 -5.65 11.74
N LEU A 380 13.58 -5.65 12.59
CA LEU A 380 13.64 -4.84 13.80
C LEU A 380 13.79 -3.35 13.45
N CYS A 381 14.78 -3.02 12.62
CA CYS A 381 15.01 -1.64 12.17
C CYS A 381 13.79 -1.07 11.44
N GLU A 382 13.20 -1.84 10.53
CA GLU A 382 12.03 -1.41 9.77
C GLU A 382 10.80 -1.17 10.66
N THR A 383 10.52 -2.10 11.58
CA THR A 383 9.39 -1.96 12.50
C THR A 383 9.58 -0.75 13.41
N PHE A 384 10.82 -0.51 13.87
CA PHE A 384 11.17 0.63 14.69
C PHE A 384 11.06 1.96 13.92
N LEU A 385 11.68 2.08 12.74
CA LEU A 385 11.63 3.30 11.91
C LEU A 385 10.20 3.66 11.50
N GLY A 386 9.35 2.67 11.23
CA GLY A 386 7.93 2.86 10.92
C GLY A 386 7.05 3.19 12.13
N ALA A 387 7.57 3.02 13.36
CA ALA A 387 6.89 3.36 14.60
C ALA A 387 7.21 4.77 15.11
N LEU A 388 8.30 5.39 14.63
CA LEU A 388 8.64 6.77 14.96
C LEU A 388 7.51 7.73 14.55
N PRO A 389 7.25 8.82 15.32
CA PRO A 389 6.22 9.81 14.99
C PRO A 389 6.38 10.42 13.60
N SER A 390 7.62 10.62 13.17
CA SER A 390 7.99 10.94 11.80
C SER A 390 8.63 9.70 11.18
N SER A 391 7.82 8.87 10.53
CA SER A 391 8.27 7.61 9.96
C SER A 391 9.39 7.83 8.94
N ILE A 392 10.45 7.04 9.02
CA ILE A 392 11.59 7.11 8.11
C ILE A 392 11.52 5.93 7.15
N ALA A 393 11.54 6.21 5.84
CA ALA A 393 11.57 5.18 4.80
C ALA A 393 13.00 4.74 4.46
N THR A 394 13.15 3.57 3.85
CA THR A 394 14.44 3.04 3.35
C THR A 394 14.23 2.38 1.98
N ARG A 395 15.32 2.01 1.27
CA ARG A 395 15.30 1.39 -0.07
C ARG A 395 14.50 0.10 -0.18
N GLY A 396 14.21 -0.54 0.96
CA GLY A 396 13.49 -1.80 1.01
C GLY A 396 13.82 -2.60 2.26
N ARG A 397 13.12 -3.73 2.41
CA ARG A 397 13.13 -4.60 3.59
C ARG A 397 13.22 -6.06 3.18
N HIS A 398 13.95 -6.87 3.96
CA HIS A 398 14.04 -8.32 3.75
C HIS A 398 13.26 -9.13 4.80
N GLY A 399 12.87 -8.52 5.93
CA GLY A 399 11.99 -9.13 6.93
C GLY A 399 12.64 -10.21 7.81
N VAL A 400 13.97 -10.38 7.73
CA VAL A 400 14.72 -11.27 8.63
C VAL A 400 14.87 -10.56 9.98
N CYS A 401 14.66 -11.32 11.05
CA CYS A 401 14.88 -10.90 12.43
C CYS A 401 16.33 -11.24 12.78
N TYR A 402 17.18 -10.23 12.99
CA TYR A 402 18.53 -10.43 13.51
C TYR A 402 18.46 -10.20 15.02
N PRO A 403 18.48 -11.24 15.85
CA PRO A 403 18.33 -11.07 17.30
C PRO A 403 19.56 -10.40 17.93
N ALA A 404 20.72 -10.47 17.27
CA ALA A 404 21.90 -9.68 17.61
C ALA A 404 21.71 -8.20 17.23
N TRP A 405 20.80 -7.53 17.93
CA TRP A 405 20.37 -6.15 17.67
C TRP A 405 20.19 -5.43 18.99
N ALA A 406 20.91 -4.32 19.18
CA ALA A 406 20.74 -3.49 20.36
C ALA A 406 19.46 -2.64 20.27
N VAL A 407 18.75 -2.53 21.38
CA VAL A 407 17.59 -1.65 21.51
C VAL A 407 18.07 -0.20 21.69
N PRO A 408 17.58 0.77 20.90
CA PRO A 408 17.93 2.18 21.07
C PRO A 408 17.49 2.70 22.44
N GLY A 409 18.46 2.99 23.31
CA GLY A 409 18.22 3.59 24.63
C GLY A 409 18.25 5.11 24.57
N SER A 410 17.12 5.78 24.87
CA SER A 410 17.03 7.25 24.88
C SER A 410 15.94 7.74 25.84
N ASN A 411 16.12 8.93 26.40
CA ASN A 411 15.07 9.64 27.14
C ASN A 411 14.05 10.34 26.19
N SER A 412 14.13 10.10 24.88
CA SER A 412 13.17 10.62 23.91
C SER A 412 11.89 9.79 23.93
N GLY A 413 10.75 10.43 24.22
CA GLY A 413 9.44 9.78 24.17
C GLY A 413 9.09 9.22 22.79
N ALA A 414 9.73 9.70 21.71
CA ALA A 414 9.59 9.11 20.38
C ALA A 414 10.26 7.74 20.26
N VAL A 415 11.45 7.59 20.86
CA VAL A 415 12.19 6.33 20.92
C VAL A 415 11.47 5.34 21.82
N GLU A 416 11.05 5.77 23.02
CA GLU A 416 10.27 4.93 23.94
C GLU A 416 9.00 4.38 23.28
N PHE A 417 8.22 5.24 22.61
CA PHE A 417 7.04 4.82 21.87
C PHE A 417 7.36 3.82 20.75
N ALA A 418 8.47 4.02 20.03
CA ALA A 418 8.89 3.12 18.97
C ALA A 418 9.34 1.74 19.52
N VAL A 419 10.03 1.71 20.66
CA VAL A 419 10.41 0.47 21.36
C VAL A 419 9.16 -0.30 21.82
N GLU A 420 8.19 0.36 22.46
CA GLU A 420 6.94 -0.30 22.89
C GLU A 420 6.16 -0.89 21.72
N ARG A 421 6.12 -0.16 20.60
CA ARG A 421 5.41 -0.61 19.39
C ARG A 421 6.16 -1.75 18.69
N LEU A 422 7.49 -1.76 18.74
CA LEU A 422 8.32 -2.88 18.30
C LEU A 422 8.04 -4.13 19.15
N GLU A 423 8.01 -4.01 20.47
CA GLU A 423 7.68 -5.11 21.38
C GLU A 423 6.31 -5.71 21.03
N LYS A 424 5.27 -4.88 20.94
CA LYS A 424 3.90 -5.32 20.58
C LYS A 424 3.86 -6.02 19.21
N SER A 425 4.64 -5.54 18.24
CA SER A 425 4.74 -6.14 16.90
C SER A 425 5.39 -7.53 16.95
N LEU A 426 6.48 -7.68 17.72
CA LEU A 426 7.17 -8.97 17.90
C LEU A 426 6.25 -9.99 18.59
N LEU A 427 5.57 -9.59 19.66
CA LEU A 427 4.61 -10.44 20.36
C LEU A 427 3.44 -10.85 19.47
N ALA A 428 2.90 -9.94 18.66
CA ALA A 428 1.85 -10.27 17.70
C ALA A 428 2.32 -11.30 16.66
N ARG A 429 3.58 -11.23 16.22
CA ARG A 429 4.16 -12.20 15.28
C ARG A 429 4.37 -13.57 15.91
N ILE A 430 4.87 -13.62 17.15
CA ILE A 430 5.00 -14.87 17.91
C ILE A 430 3.63 -15.51 18.09
N ARG A 431 2.62 -14.75 18.52
CA ARG A 431 1.23 -15.22 18.66
C ARG A 431 0.63 -15.69 17.34
N GLY A 432 0.98 -15.06 16.22
CA GLY A 432 0.62 -15.52 14.88
C GLY A 432 1.15 -16.93 14.60
N ILE A 433 2.45 -17.15 14.84
CA ILE A 433 3.09 -18.47 14.68
C ILE A 433 2.41 -19.51 15.60
N LEU A 434 2.06 -19.15 16.84
CA LEU A 434 1.34 -20.03 17.76
C LEU A 434 -0.01 -20.47 17.19
N ASN A 435 -0.79 -19.53 16.65
CA ASN A 435 -2.09 -19.84 16.06
C ASN A 435 -1.95 -20.78 14.85
N ASP A 436 -0.93 -20.55 14.01
CA ASP A 436 -0.66 -21.39 12.84
C ASP A 436 -0.28 -22.83 13.25
N LEU A 437 0.48 -22.99 14.34
CA LEU A 437 0.85 -24.32 14.87
C LEU A 437 -0.32 -25.07 15.50
N MET A 438 -1.29 -24.37 16.09
CA MET A 438 -2.46 -24.98 16.73
C MET A 438 -3.56 -25.37 15.72
N HIS A 439 -3.55 -24.78 14.52
CA HIS A 439 -4.56 -24.99 13.49
C HIS A 439 -3.98 -25.38 12.11
N PRO A 440 -3.19 -26.47 12.00
CA PRO A 440 -2.43 -26.80 10.78
C PRO A 440 -3.29 -27.08 9.53
N ARG A 441 -4.59 -27.38 9.69
CA ARG A 441 -5.54 -27.60 8.58
C ARG A 441 -6.12 -26.31 8.00
N GLN A 442 -6.02 -25.21 8.74
CA GLN A 442 -6.10 -23.87 8.20
C GLN A 442 -4.66 -23.39 8.10
N LYS A 443 -3.94 -23.79 7.04
CA LYS A 443 -2.83 -22.95 6.59
C LYS A 443 -3.45 -21.58 6.31
N SER A 444 -3.45 -20.72 7.33
CA SER A 444 -3.39 -19.30 7.11
C SER A 444 -2.26 -19.18 6.09
N HIS A 445 -2.58 -18.69 4.90
CA HIS A 445 -1.54 -18.06 4.13
C HIS A 445 -1.04 -16.98 5.07
N ALA A 446 0.03 -17.27 5.83
CA ALA A 446 0.85 -16.29 6.48
C ALA A 446 0.91 -15.18 5.46
N ALA A 447 0.48 -13.98 5.85
CA ALA A 447 0.59 -12.84 4.97
C ALA A 447 2.04 -12.88 4.51
N ASN A 448 2.24 -13.27 3.24
CA ASN A 448 3.47 -12.99 2.55
C ASN A 448 3.48 -11.48 2.63
N VAL A 449 4.14 -10.98 3.69
CA VAL A 449 4.66 -9.64 3.73
C VAL A 449 5.37 -9.60 2.41
N MET A 450 4.82 -8.85 1.45
CA MET A 450 5.53 -8.61 0.21
C MET A 450 6.90 -8.14 0.70
N GLN A 451 7.90 -9.03 0.56
CA GLN A 451 9.27 -8.61 0.53
C GLN A 451 9.23 -7.46 -0.45
N SER A 452 9.73 -6.31 -0.02
CA SER A 452 9.85 -5.16 -0.89
C SER A 452 10.97 -5.46 -1.89
N GLY A 453 10.71 -6.41 -2.80
CA GLY A 453 11.39 -6.57 -4.07
C GLY A 453 10.76 -5.68 -5.14
N MET A 454 9.62 -5.04 -4.85
CA MET A 454 8.96 -4.10 -5.76
C MET A 454 9.59 -2.70 -5.81
N VAL A 455 10.67 -2.45 -5.06
CA VAL A 455 11.47 -1.22 -5.20
C VAL A 455 12.82 -1.49 -5.88
N SER A 456 13.12 -2.76 -6.24
CA SER A 456 14.36 -3.14 -6.93
C SER A 456 14.18 -3.63 -8.37
N ASN A 457 12.94 -3.67 -8.90
CA ASN A 457 12.67 -4.07 -10.28
C ASN A 457 12.41 -2.88 -11.21
N PHE A 458 13.29 -1.88 -11.17
CA PHE A 458 13.09 -0.63 -11.89
C PHE A 458 13.66 -0.57 -13.31
N SER A 459 14.04 -1.69 -13.95
CA SER A 459 14.96 -1.48 -15.06
C SER A 459 15.06 -2.53 -16.19
N HIS A 460 14.07 -3.39 -16.45
CA HIS A 460 13.94 -4.05 -17.78
C HIS A 460 12.54 -4.56 -18.08
N LEU A 461 11.62 -3.66 -18.36
CA LEU A 461 10.41 -4.03 -19.08
C LEU A 461 10.13 -2.97 -20.12
N THR A 462 9.84 -3.40 -21.35
CA THR A 462 9.24 -2.52 -22.34
C THR A 462 7.91 -1.98 -21.80
N LEU A 463 7.47 -0.83 -22.30
CA LEU A 463 6.24 -0.18 -21.82
C LEU A 463 5.02 -1.12 -21.95
N GLU A 464 5.03 -1.97 -22.96
CA GLU A 464 4.06 -3.04 -23.24
C GLU A 464 4.13 -4.19 -22.23
N GLU A 465 5.32 -4.64 -21.85
CA GLU A 465 5.50 -5.69 -20.82
C GLU A 465 5.17 -5.17 -19.41
N TRP A 466 5.36 -3.87 -19.16
CA TRP A 466 4.95 -3.19 -17.93
C TRP A 466 3.41 -3.23 -17.78
N LYS A 467 2.70 -2.89 -18.85
CA LYS A 467 1.22 -2.97 -18.92
C LYS A 467 0.72 -4.42 -18.84
N GLN A 468 1.43 -5.37 -19.44
CA GLN A 468 1.07 -6.78 -19.40
C GLN A 468 1.29 -7.37 -17.98
N ARG A 469 2.40 -7.05 -17.31
CA ARG A 469 2.63 -7.48 -15.91
C ARG A 469 1.74 -6.75 -14.91
N GLU A 470 1.40 -5.49 -15.13
CA GLU A 470 0.40 -4.80 -14.32
C GLU A 470 -0.97 -5.45 -14.49
N GLN A 471 -1.34 -5.83 -15.71
CA GLN A 471 -2.54 -6.62 -15.98
C GLN A 471 -2.47 -8.04 -15.41
N ASP A 472 -1.31 -8.70 -15.40
CA ASP A 472 -1.17 -10.07 -14.89
C ASP A 472 -1.11 -10.09 -13.36
N VAL A 473 -0.50 -9.08 -12.74
CA VAL A 473 -0.56 -8.84 -11.29
C VAL A 473 -1.96 -8.42 -10.89
N GLN A 474 -2.66 -7.60 -11.68
CA GLN A 474 -4.06 -7.29 -11.42
C GLN A 474 -4.95 -8.51 -11.62
N ARG A 475 -4.77 -9.31 -12.68
CA ARG A 475 -5.48 -10.59 -12.88
C ARG A 475 -5.14 -11.62 -11.81
N PHE A 476 -3.92 -11.63 -11.27
CA PHE A 476 -3.50 -12.52 -10.19
C PHE A 476 -4.05 -12.03 -8.84
N LYS A 477 -4.09 -10.72 -8.60
CA LYS A 477 -4.78 -10.11 -7.45
C LYS A 477 -6.28 -10.31 -7.54
N ASP A 478 -6.87 -10.20 -8.72
CA ASP A 478 -8.28 -10.45 -8.97
C ASP A 478 -8.56 -11.96 -8.84
N LYS A 479 -7.70 -12.86 -9.35
CA LYS A 479 -7.81 -14.31 -9.13
C LYS A 479 -7.61 -14.71 -7.68
N GLN A 480 -6.67 -14.10 -6.95
CA GLN A 480 -6.50 -14.32 -5.52
C GLN A 480 -7.64 -13.69 -4.73
N THR A 481 -8.19 -12.56 -5.15
CA THR A 481 -9.33 -11.91 -4.50
C THR A 481 -10.59 -12.71 -4.79
N ILE A 482 -10.76 -13.27 -5.98
CA ILE A 482 -11.85 -14.18 -6.35
C ILE A 482 -11.67 -15.51 -5.60
N GLN A 483 -10.50 -16.16 -5.59
CA GLN A 483 -10.25 -17.38 -4.81
C GLN A 483 -10.37 -17.14 -3.29
N ARG A 484 -9.90 -16.00 -2.79
CA ARG A 484 -10.04 -15.60 -1.38
C ARG A 484 -11.49 -15.27 -1.06
N ASN A 485 -12.24 -14.62 -1.94
CA ASN A 485 -13.67 -14.37 -1.78
C ASN A 485 -14.49 -15.66 -1.90
N ASP A 486 -14.13 -16.59 -2.79
CA ASP A 486 -14.76 -17.90 -2.95
C ASP A 486 -14.48 -18.79 -1.73
N LEU A 487 -13.26 -18.78 -1.18
CA LEU A 487 -12.92 -19.43 0.09
C LEU A 487 -13.62 -18.77 1.29
N LEU A 488 -13.77 -17.44 1.30
CA LEU A 488 -14.49 -16.69 2.33
C LEU A 488 -16.02 -16.82 2.24
N ILE A 489 -16.58 -17.11 1.06
CA ILE A 489 -17.99 -17.45 0.82
C ILE A 489 -18.29 -18.85 1.37
N ILE A 490 -17.35 -19.79 1.27
CA ILE A 490 -17.46 -21.13 1.87
C ILE A 490 -17.38 -21.05 3.41
N GLU A 491 -16.50 -20.20 3.96
CA GLU A 491 -16.27 -20.09 5.42
C GLU A 491 -17.18 -19.09 6.16
N GLY A 492 -17.82 -18.14 5.48
CA GLY A 492 -18.86 -17.27 6.06
C GLY A 492 -18.36 -16.10 6.92
N ILE A 493 -17.17 -15.56 6.67
CA ILE A 493 -16.60 -14.42 7.42
C ILE A 493 -16.75 -13.11 6.62
N THR A 494 -17.36 -12.08 7.23
CA THR A 494 -17.54 -10.74 6.63
C THR A 494 -16.22 -9.94 6.59
N PRO A 495 -15.91 -9.21 5.50
CA PRO A 495 -14.66 -8.47 5.36
C PRO A 495 -14.65 -7.18 6.20
N ASN A 496 -13.58 -7.01 6.99
CA ASN A 496 -13.28 -5.80 7.76
C ASN A 496 -12.43 -4.84 6.90
N THR A 497 -13.07 -3.87 6.25
CA THR A 497 -12.38 -2.75 5.59
C THR A 497 -11.99 -1.71 6.65
N LYS A 498 -10.69 -1.46 6.84
CA LYS A 498 -10.22 -0.24 7.54
C LYS A 498 -10.22 0.92 6.54
N PRO A 499 -11.08 1.94 6.67
CA PRO A 499 -10.89 3.20 5.98
C PRO A 499 -9.78 3.99 6.68
N LYS A 500 -8.91 4.65 5.91
CA LYS A 500 -8.05 5.73 6.45
C LYS A 500 -8.97 6.90 6.83
N TYR A 501 -9.12 7.18 8.12
CA TYR A 501 -9.94 8.28 8.63
C TYR A 501 -9.16 9.60 8.55
N ARG A 502 -9.76 10.63 7.93
CA ARG A 502 -9.57 12.04 8.33
C ARG A 502 -10.75 12.38 9.26
N PRO A 503 -10.57 13.18 10.32
CA PRO A 503 -11.69 13.65 11.14
C PRO A 503 -12.69 14.41 10.25
N LEU A 504 -13.95 13.97 10.22
CA LEU A 504 -15.06 14.68 9.62
C LEU A 504 -15.90 15.26 10.76
N ASP A 505 -15.62 16.50 11.11
CA ASP A 505 -16.44 17.29 12.01
C ASP A 505 -17.79 17.57 11.34
N ASN A 506 -18.87 16.93 11.83
CA ASN A 506 -20.26 17.44 11.93
C ASN A 506 -21.26 16.28 12.11
N PHE A 507 -21.77 16.09 13.34
CA PHE A 507 -22.98 15.29 13.61
C PHE A 507 -24.20 16.18 13.39
N GLU A 508 -25.14 15.76 12.55
CA GLU A 508 -26.32 16.57 12.24
C GLU A 508 -27.31 16.62 13.44
N PRO A 509 -27.95 17.78 13.70
CA PRO A 509 -28.90 17.95 14.81
C PRO A 509 -30.04 16.92 14.81
N LYS A 510 -30.47 16.48 16.01
CA LYS A 510 -31.57 15.49 16.17
C LYS A 510 -32.93 16.00 15.70
N ASP A 511 -33.11 17.31 15.58
CA ASP A 511 -34.34 17.99 15.15
C ASP A 511 -34.39 18.29 13.65
N CYS A 512 -33.43 17.80 12.87
CA CYS A 512 -33.44 17.95 11.41
C CYS A 512 -34.41 16.97 10.72
N CYS A 513 -34.87 17.34 9.53
CA CYS A 513 -35.73 16.50 8.72
C CYS A 513 -35.05 15.16 8.38
N VAL A 514 -35.73 14.04 8.64
CA VAL A 514 -35.19 12.69 8.37
C VAL A 514 -34.92 12.41 6.88
N MET A 515 -35.53 13.17 5.97
CA MET A 515 -35.48 12.94 4.53
C MET A 515 -34.45 13.79 3.79
N CYS A 516 -34.15 15.01 4.27
CA CYS A 516 -33.32 15.99 3.57
C CYS A 516 -32.39 16.80 4.48
N ASN A 517 -32.34 16.48 5.77
CA ASN A 517 -31.50 17.11 6.80
C ASN A 517 -31.75 18.61 7.04
N THR A 518 -32.77 19.21 6.44
CA THR A 518 -33.17 20.60 6.72
C THR A 518 -33.59 20.75 8.18
N SER A 519 -33.04 21.75 8.87
CA SER A 519 -33.36 22.10 10.26
C SER A 519 -33.91 23.53 10.34
N PRO A 520 -34.89 23.81 11.23
CA PRO A 520 -35.58 22.86 12.11
C PRO A 520 -36.68 22.08 11.36
N GLY A 521 -36.86 20.81 11.71
CA GLY A 521 -37.99 20.01 11.26
C GLY A 521 -39.18 20.08 12.23
N ILE A 522 -40.37 19.74 11.74
CA ILE A 522 -41.60 19.64 12.54
C ILE A 522 -41.83 18.17 12.91
N GLN A 523 -42.05 17.88 14.19
CA GLN A 523 -42.30 16.52 14.66
C GLN A 523 -43.57 15.90 14.05
N CYS A 524 -43.52 14.59 13.81
CA CYS A 524 -44.72 13.83 13.50
C CYS A 524 -45.71 13.90 14.69
N VAL A 525 -46.89 14.46 14.44
CA VAL A 525 -47.93 14.67 15.48
C VAL A 525 -48.39 13.39 16.18
N GLN A 526 -48.28 12.24 15.52
CA GLN A 526 -48.76 10.96 16.02
C GLN A 526 -47.73 10.25 16.89
N CYS A 527 -46.55 9.93 16.33
CA CYS A 527 -45.51 9.18 17.05
C CYS A 527 -44.50 10.05 17.80
N ARG A 528 -44.38 11.34 17.43
CA ARG A 528 -43.38 12.30 17.96
C ARG A 528 -41.92 11.82 17.91
N SER A 529 -41.62 10.83 17.06
CA SER A 529 -40.32 10.16 17.01
C SER A 529 -39.41 10.61 15.87
N THR A 530 -39.91 11.41 14.93
CA THR A 530 -39.18 11.85 13.73
C THR A 530 -39.66 13.23 13.30
N TYR A 531 -38.84 13.93 12.52
CA TYR A 531 -39.04 15.32 12.10
C TYR A 531 -39.09 15.45 10.58
N TYR A 532 -39.93 16.36 10.08
CA TYR A 532 -40.05 16.70 8.65
C TYR A 532 -40.08 18.21 8.44
N CYS A 533 -39.33 18.73 7.46
CA CYS A 533 -39.37 20.16 7.13
C CYS A 533 -40.62 20.55 6.30
N SER A 534 -41.22 19.58 5.59
CA SER A 534 -42.36 19.83 4.70
C SER A 534 -43.36 18.66 4.69
N ARG A 535 -44.55 18.94 4.15
CA ARG A 535 -45.57 17.89 3.90
C ARG A 535 -45.09 16.87 2.87
N ASP A 536 -44.24 17.28 1.93
CA ASP A 536 -43.73 16.41 0.88
C ASP A 536 -42.70 15.42 1.43
N CYS A 537 -41.77 15.88 2.28
CA CYS A 537 -40.86 14.98 2.99
C CYS A 537 -41.63 13.97 3.86
N LYS A 538 -42.69 14.43 4.54
CA LYS A 538 -43.57 13.53 5.31
C LYS A 538 -44.29 12.52 4.41
N LYS A 539 -44.83 12.96 3.27
CA LYS A 539 -45.53 12.09 2.31
C LYS A 539 -44.60 11.05 1.69
N SER A 540 -43.36 11.44 1.39
CA SER A 540 -42.32 10.57 0.85
C SER A 540 -41.93 9.46 1.84
N ASP A 541 -41.80 9.78 3.13
CA ASP A 541 -41.47 8.78 4.16
C ASP A 541 -42.69 7.94 4.60
N PHE A 542 -43.90 8.45 4.39
CA PHE A 542 -45.14 7.88 4.94
C PHE A 542 -45.32 6.37 4.71
N PRO A 543 -45.07 5.79 3.52
CA PRO A 543 -45.32 4.36 3.31
C PRO A 543 -44.47 3.49 4.25
N SER A 544 -43.19 3.81 4.43
CA SER A 544 -42.32 3.13 5.40
C SER A 544 -42.67 3.51 6.83
N HIS A 545 -42.78 4.82 7.13
CA HIS A 545 -43.07 5.33 8.46
C HIS A 545 -44.37 4.77 9.06
N SER A 546 -45.40 4.60 8.24
CA SER A 546 -46.74 4.13 8.66
C SER A 546 -46.74 2.71 9.23
N LEU A 547 -45.73 1.88 8.88
CA LEU A 547 -45.59 0.51 9.39
C LEU A 547 -45.46 0.46 10.92
N LEU A 548 -44.79 1.46 11.50
CA LEU A 548 -44.51 1.53 12.93
C LEU A 548 -45.08 2.78 13.62
N CYS A 549 -45.47 3.83 12.89
CA CYS A 549 -45.94 5.10 13.48
C CYS A 549 -47.09 4.92 14.49
N LYS A 550 -48.10 4.11 14.15
CA LYS A 550 -49.20 3.82 15.07
C LYS A 550 -48.74 3.00 16.26
N GLN A 551 -47.92 1.97 16.03
CA GLN A 551 -47.37 1.12 17.10
C GLN A 551 -46.54 1.92 18.10
N PHE A 552 -45.74 2.88 17.61
CA PHE A 552 -44.91 3.75 18.43
C PHE A 552 -45.75 4.68 19.31
N ALA A 553 -46.84 5.23 18.76
CA ALA A 553 -47.72 6.14 19.47
C ALA A 553 -48.51 5.44 20.61
N ILE A 554 -48.80 4.15 20.47
CA ILE A 554 -49.59 3.36 21.44
C ILE A 554 -48.76 2.31 22.18
N GLN A 555 -47.43 2.38 22.09
CA GLN A 555 -46.57 1.35 22.67
C GLN A 555 -46.78 1.30 24.19
N PRO A 556 -46.95 0.10 24.79
CA PRO A 556 -47.08 -0.04 26.24
C PRO A 556 -45.90 0.55 26.99
N ASP A 557 -46.16 0.95 28.24
CA ASP A 557 -45.13 1.48 29.13
C ASP A 557 -43.93 0.53 29.25
N ARG A 558 -42.76 1.14 29.43
CA ARG A 558 -41.51 0.41 29.53
C ARG A 558 -41.55 -0.53 30.76
N PRO A 559 -41.33 -1.86 30.59
CA PRO A 559 -41.43 -2.82 31.70
C PRO A 559 -40.44 -2.56 32.85
N SER A 560 -39.22 -2.11 32.54
CA SER A 560 -38.23 -1.67 33.55
C SER A 560 -37.19 -0.73 32.92
N PRO A 561 -36.42 0.06 33.71
CA PRO A 561 -35.39 0.97 33.18
C PRO A 561 -34.32 0.28 32.30
N GLU A 562 -34.07 -1.00 32.59
CA GLU A 562 -33.11 -1.86 31.89
C GLU A 562 -33.67 -2.43 30.58
N HIS A 563 -34.96 -2.25 30.27
CA HIS A 563 -35.49 -2.54 28.95
C HIS A 563 -35.22 -1.38 27.99
N LYS A 564 -34.75 -1.71 26.78
CA LYS A 564 -34.60 -0.76 25.67
C LYS A 564 -35.54 -1.11 24.54
N ARG A 565 -36.05 -0.07 23.87
CA ARG A 565 -36.92 -0.23 22.72
C ARG A 565 -36.12 -0.74 21.52
N ALA A 566 -36.62 -1.78 20.87
CA ALA A 566 -36.05 -2.35 19.66
C ALA A 566 -37.12 -2.57 18.60
N ILE A 567 -36.70 -2.76 17.35
CA ILE A 567 -37.58 -3.14 16.24
C ILE A 567 -37.29 -4.59 15.88
N PHE A 568 -38.31 -5.45 15.93
CA PHE A 568 -38.22 -6.85 15.53
C PHE A 568 -38.82 -7.07 14.15
N PHE A 569 -38.10 -7.84 13.33
CA PHE A 569 -38.46 -8.22 11.98
C PHE A 569 -38.76 -9.73 11.95
N PRO A 570 -40.01 -10.13 12.22
CA PRO A 570 -40.43 -11.52 12.13
C PRO A 570 -40.35 -12.03 10.69
N VAL A 571 -39.95 -13.28 10.49
CA VAL A 571 -39.78 -13.88 9.15
C VAL A 571 -41.11 -14.00 8.40
N GLU A 572 -42.14 -14.48 9.08
CA GLU A 572 -43.42 -14.86 8.48
C GLU A 572 -44.43 -13.72 8.35
N SER A 573 -44.12 -12.54 8.89
CA SER A 573 -45.02 -11.38 8.88
C SER A 573 -44.46 -10.27 7.99
N ASP A 574 -45.32 -9.62 7.21
CA ASP A 574 -44.93 -8.47 6.39
C ASP A 574 -44.76 -7.18 7.22
N LYS A 575 -45.14 -7.20 8.50
CA LYS A 575 -45.07 -6.02 9.39
C LYS A 575 -43.97 -6.17 10.44
N PRO A 576 -43.08 -5.16 10.57
CA PRO A 576 -42.18 -5.07 11.72
C PRO A 576 -42.97 -4.70 12.99
N CYS A 577 -42.38 -4.98 14.15
CA CYS A 577 -43.01 -4.69 15.44
C CYS A 577 -42.04 -4.06 16.44
N LEU A 578 -42.58 -3.21 17.32
CA LEU A 578 -41.81 -2.64 18.43
C LEU A 578 -41.85 -3.58 19.62
N ILE A 579 -40.67 -3.84 20.19
CA ILE A 579 -40.50 -4.72 21.34
C ILE A 579 -39.66 -4.04 22.42
N TRP A 580 -39.79 -4.52 23.65
CA TRP A 580 -38.94 -4.16 24.78
C TRP A 580 -37.94 -5.29 25.02
N VAL A 581 -36.65 -5.00 24.88
CA VAL A 581 -35.58 -6.00 25.06
C VAL A 581 -34.86 -5.75 26.38
N PRO A 582 -34.75 -6.75 27.27
CA PRO A 582 -33.99 -6.62 28.51
C PRO A 582 -32.50 -6.46 28.22
N CYS A 583 -31.88 -5.43 28.80
CA CYS A 583 -30.46 -5.14 28.70
C CYS A 583 -29.83 -5.19 30.10
N THR A 584 -29.08 -6.24 30.40
CA THR A 584 -28.45 -6.44 31.72
C THR A 584 -27.07 -5.80 31.74
N ARG A 585 -26.81 -4.93 32.72
CA ARG A 585 -25.46 -4.36 32.91
C ARG A 585 -24.49 -5.44 33.35
N GLN A 586 -23.33 -5.44 32.72
CA GLN A 586 -22.18 -6.26 33.06
C GLN A 586 -21.03 -5.32 33.42
N TYR A 587 -20.19 -5.77 34.34
CA TYR A 587 -19.00 -5.04 34.78
C TYR A 587 -17.81 -5.99 34.65
N ASP A 588 -16.70 -5.46 34.13
CA ASP A 588 -15.41 -6.11 34.24
C ASP A 588 -14.68 -5.55 35.46
N GLU A 589 -14.22 -6.44 36.34
CA GLU A 589 -13.52 -6.06 37.57
C GLU A 589 -12.09 -5.56 37.29
N GLU A 590 -11.51 -5.90 36.13
CA GLU A 590 -10.14 -5.51 35.76
C GLU A 590 -10.04 -4.11 35.11
N ASP A 591 -11.03 -3.73 34.28
CA ASP A 591 -10.97 -2.50 33.46
C ASP A 591 -11.94 -1.38 33.92
N GLY A 592 -12.89 -1.67 34.81
CA GLY A 592 -13.87 -0.70 35.33
C GLY A 592 -14.88 -0.16 34.28
N ILE A 593 -14.90 -0.72 33.06
CA ILE A 593 -15.81 -0.33 31.98
C ILE A 593 -17.03 -1.26 31.98
N GLY A 594 -18.22 -0.73 32.27
CA GLY A 594 -19.47 -1.48 32.16
C GLY A 594 -20.03 -1.50 30.73
N TRP A 595 -20.67 -2.60 30.33
CA TRP A 595 -21.45 -2.70 29.08
C TRP A 595 -22.84 -3.29 29.35
N THR A 596 -23.73 -3.26 28.37
CA THR A 596 -25.03 -3.97 28.47
C THR A 596 -25.05 -5.22 27.62
N TRP A 597 -25.35 -6.35 28.25
CA TRP A 597 -25.63 -7.61 27.59
C TRP A 597 -27.12 -7.70 27.25
N ILE A 598 -27.41 -8.15 26.04
CA ILE A 598 -28.77 -8.48 25.58
C ILE A 598 -28.83 -9.95 25.22
N ASP A 599 -29.95 -10.58 25.52
CA ASP A 599 -30.28 -11.92 25.02
C ASP A 599 -31.08 -11.81 23.72
N PRO A 600 -30.46 -12.02 22.54
CA PRO A 600 -31.19 -11.94 21.27
C PRO A 600 -31.93 -13.25 20.94
N TYR A 601 -31.65 -14.36 21.64
CA TYR A 601 -32.13 -15.70 21.29
C TYR A 601 -33.64 -15.90 21.39
N PRO A 602 -34.38 -15.23 22.31
CA PRO A 602 -35.84 -15.24 22.29
C PRO A 602 -36.44 -14.80 20.95
N TYR A 603 -35.68 -14.08 20.13
CA TYR A 603 -36.13 -13.54 18.84
C TYR A 603 -35.39 -14.14 17.64
N LEU A 604 -34.12 -14.57 17.80
CA LEU A 604 -33.33 -15.17 16.71
C LEU A 604 -33.57 -16.68 16.51
N GLY A 605 -34.13 -17.35 17.52
CA GLY A 605 -34.42 -18.78 17.51
C GLY A 605 -33.96 -19.50 18.77
N THR A 606 -34.73 -20.50 19.19
CA THR A 606 -34.45 -21.33 20.38
C THR A 606 -33.22 -22.22 20.24
N ASP A 607 -32.72 -22.36 19.00
CA ASP A 607 -31.49 -23.07 18.64
C ASP A 607 -30.21 -22.29 18.96
N LYS A 608 -30.34 -21.06 19.48
CA LYS A 608 -29.23 -20.19 19.93
C LYS A 608 -28.10 -20.06 18.88
N PRO A 609 -28.41 -19.57 17.67
CA PRO A 609 -27.44 -19.49 16.58
C PRO A 609 -26.27 -18.54 16.90
N LEU A 610 -25.14 -18.70 16.21
CA LEU A 610 -24.14 -17.63 16.18
C LEU A 610 -24.79 -16.35 15.64
N LYS A 611 -24.59 -15.23 16.36
CA LYS A 611 -25.19 -13.94 15.98
C LYS A 611 -24.20 -13.11 15.16
N GLY A 612 -24.69 -12.56 14.06
CA GLY A 612 -24.04 -11.48 13.32
C GLY A 612 -24.62 -10.12 13.75
N THR A 613 -23.88 -9.03 13.51
CA THR A 613 -24.35 -7.67 13.80
C THR A 613 -23.89 -6.71 12.70
N MET A 614 -24.85 -6.11 12.00
CA MET A 614 -24.61 -5.01 11.06
C MET A 614 -24.74 -3.68 11.81
N ARG A 615 -23.68 -2.85 11.81
CA ARG A 615 -23.66 -1.54 12.47
C ARG A 615 -23.75 -0.41 11.46
N ILE A 616 -24.66 0.52 11.70
CA ILE A 616 -24.94 1.65 10.81
C ILE A 616 -24.54 2.94 11.52
N GLU A 617 -23.35 3.43 11.22
CA GLU A 617 -22.80 4.70 11.72
C GLU A 617 -23.05 5.87 10.74
N HIS A 618 -23.27 5.55 9.47
CA HIS A 618 -23.53 6.52 8.39
C HIS A 618 -24.66 6.03 7.49
N ASN A 619 -25.62 6.92 7.18
CA ASN A 619 -26.63 6.69 6.16
C ASN A 619 -26.21 7.36 4.84
N PRO A 620 -25.74 6.58 3.84
CA PRO A 620 -25.25 7.14 2.59
C PRO A 620 -26.36 7.70 1.69
N VAL A 621 -27.60 7.18 1.80
CA VAL A 621 -28.74 7.63 0.98
C VAL A 621 -29.14 9.07 1.33
N ARG A 622 -28.98 9.44 2.60
CA ARG A 622 -29.33 10.77 3.13
C ARG A 622 -28.12 11.60 3.51
N CYS A 623 -26.91 11.09 3.26
CA CYS A 623 -25.63 11.68 3.68
C CYS A 623 -25.59 12.07 5.17
N ARG A 624 -26.15 11.24 6.07
CA ARG A 624 -26.29 11.55 7.50
C ARG A 624 -25.31 10.75 8.36
N ASN A 625 -24.55 11.44 9.20
CA ASN A 625 -23.63 10.85 10.19
C ASN A 625 -24.37 10.64 11.52
N LEU A 626 -24.44 9.38 11.98
CA LEU A 626 -25.05 9.00 13.26
C LEU A 626 -24.00 8.85 14.36
N GLY A 627 -22.83 8.31 14.00
CA GLY A 627 -21.72 8.05 14.91
C GLY A 627 -20.43 7.73 14.18
N SER A 628 -19.38 7.45 14.95
CA SER A 628 -18.06 7.05 14.46
C SER A 628 -17.36 6.18 15.49
N GLY A 629 -16.81 5.05 15.05
CA GLY A 629 -15.88 4.27 15.86
C GLY A 629 -16.53 3.48 17.00
N LEU A 630 -17.73 2.93 16.83
CA LEU A 630 -18.37 2.06 17.83
C LEU A 630 -17.94 0.58 17.72
N ALA A 631 -16.97 0.26 16.87
CA ALA A 631 -16.27 -1.04 16.91
C ALA A 631 -15.43 -1.16 18.18
N ARG A 632 -15.40 -2.36 18.81
CA ARG A 632 -14.75 -2.66 20.11
C ARG A 632 -13.27 -2.24 20.25
N PHE A 633 -12.61 -1.81 19.17
CA PHE A 633 -11.19 -1.43 19.12
C PHE A 633 -10.92 -0.07 18.45
N ALA A 634 -11.94 0.76 18.25
CA ALA A 634 -11.76 2.08 17.66
C ALA A 634 -11.24 3.09 18.71
N PRO A 635 -10.25 3.94 18.36
CA PRO A 635 -9.55 4.80 19.32
C PRO A 635 -10.42 5.94 19.90
N CYS A 636 -11.53 6.30 19.26
CA CYS A 636 -12.51 7.26 19.75
C CYS A 636 -13.92 6.77 19.35
N GLN A 637 -14.87 6.77 20.29
CA GLN A 637 -16.29 6.48 20.01
C GLN A 637 -17.11 7.76 20.12
N GLU A 638 -17.81 8.16 19.06
CA GLU A 638 -18.65 9.35 19.05
C GLU A 638 -20.02 9.08 18.42
N GLY A 639 -21.07 9.78 18.87
CA GLY A 639 -22.44 9.57 18.41
C GLY A 639 -23.03 8.21 18.81
N TYR A 640 -23.76 7.58 17.88
CA TYR A 640 -24.41 6.28 18.05
C TYR A 640 -24.46 5.50 16.72
N CYS A 641 -24.80 4.22 16.76
CA CYS A 641 -25.08 3.43 15.56
C CYS A 641 -26.39 2.64 15.68
N VAL A 642 -27.00 2.33 14.54
CA VAL A 642 -28.14 1.42 14.49
C VAL A 642 -27.62 0.01 14.22
N SER A 643 -27.79 -0.88 15.19
CA SER A 643 -27.27 -2.25 15.16
C SER A 643 -28.38 -3.23 14.82
N LEU A 644 -28.27 -3.87 13.66
CA LEU A 644 -29.16 -4.94 13.21
C LEU A 644 -28.52 -6.30 13.50
N ILE A 645 -29.08 -7.00 14.47
CA ILE A 645 -28.64 -8.32 14.92
C ILE A 645 -29.40 -9.38 14.14
N HIS A 646 -28.67 -10.35 13.60
CA HIS A 646 -29.21 -11.43 12.78
C HIS A 646 -28.49 -12.75 13.07
N ARG A 647 -28.98 -13.85 12.49
CA ARG A 647 -28.28 -15.14 12.49
C ARG A 647 -27.06 -15.04 11.56
N ASP A 648 -25.86 -15.37 12.01
CA ASP A 648 -24.65 -15.18 11.21
C ASP A 648 -24.64 -16.05 9.93
N ALA A 649 -25.20 -17.25 10.05
CA ALA A 649 -25.25 -18.24 8.97
C ALA A 649 -26.56 -18.23 8.16
N TYR A 650 -27.39 -17.17 8.18
CA TYR A 650 -28.74 -17.18 7.56
C TYR A 650 -28.76 -17.52 6.06
N LEU A 651 -27.63 -17.40 5.35
CA LEU A 651 -27.50 -17.75 3.94
C LEU A 651 -27.35 -19.26 3.70
N LYS A 652 -26.90 -20.02 4.71
CA LYS A 652 -26.58 -21.45 4.60
C LYS A 652 -27.25 -22.34 5.66
N ASP A 653 -27.90 -21.76 6.67
CA ASP A 653 -28.56 -22.50 7.75
C ASP A 653 -30.02 -22.90 7.46
N GLY A 654 -30.50 -22.66 6.23
CA GLY A 654 -31.87 -22.95 5.82
C GLY A 654 -32.90 -21.88 6.21
N SER A 655 -32.48 -20.73 6.74
CA SER A 655 -33.38 -19.61 7.02
C SER A 655 -34.16 -19.18 5.77
N THR A 656 -35.46 -18.92 5.93
CA THR A 656 -36.33 -18.41 4.85
C THR A 656 -36.25 -16.89 4.73
N THR A 657 -36.66 -16.36 3.57
CA THR A 657 -36.68 -14.92 3.29
C THR A 657 -37.47 -14.16 4.36
N ASN A 658 -36.88 -13.12 4.93
CA ASN A 658 -37.54 -12.27 5.90
C ASN A 658 -38.52 -11.33 5.18
N ARG A 659 -39.81 -11.67 5.27
CA ARG A 659 -40.88 -10.90 4.63
C ARG A 659 -41.05 -9.53 5.25
N SER A 660 -40.81 -9.39 6.55
CA SER A 660 -40.90 -8.11 7.27
C SER A 660 -39.88 -7.10 6.75
N ILE A 661 -38.63 -7.52 6.58
CA ILE A 661 -37.58 -6.69 5.98
C ILE A 661 -37.93 -6.35 4.53
N SER A 662 -38.36 -7.35 3.75
CA SER A 662 -38.70 -7.16 2.34
C SER A 662 -39.81 -6.12 2.16
N ALA A 663 -40.90 -6.24 2.92
CA ALA A 663 -42.00 -5.27 2.91
C ALA A 663 -41.56 -3.89 3.41
N SER A 664 -40.71 -3.82 4.44
CA SER A 664 -40.22 -2.55 4.99
C SER A 664 -39.30 -1.79 4.01
N VAL A 665 -38.46 -2.51 3.26
CA VAL A 665 -37.60 -1.96 2.21
C VAL A 665 -38.42 -1.55 0.98
N MET A 666 -39.37 -2.39 0.53
CA MET A 666 -40.27 -2.03 -0.59
C MET A 666 -41.13 -0.80 -0.26
N ALA A 667 -41.57 -0.64 0.99
CA ALA A 667 -42.27 0.57 1.42
C ALA A 667 -41.36 1.82 1.45
N SER A 668 -40.05 1.65 1.32
CA SER A 668 -39.06 2.72 1.42
C SER A 668 -38.53 3.21 0.07
N CYS A 669 -38.60 2.37 -0.97
CA CYS A 669 -38.12 2.70 -2.30
C CYS A 669 -38.82 1.87 -3.38
N THR A 670 -38.83 2.36 -4.60
CA THR A 670 -39.41 1.68 -5.78
C THR A 670 -38.44 0.69 -6.44
N SER A 671 -37.19 0.59 -5.97
CA SER A 671 -36.17 -0.28 -6.57
C SER A 671 -36.25 -1.71 -6.07
N THR A 672 -35.79 -2.66 -6.89
CA THR A 672 -35.56 -4.06 -6.49
C THR A 672 -34.56 -4.16 -5.33
N ILE A 673 -34.85 -5.08 -4.41
CA ILE A 673 -34.02 -5.37 -3.25
C ILE A 673 -32.75 -6.09 -3.75
N PRO A 674 -31.54 -5.51 -3.57
CA PRO A 674 -30.30 -6.06 -4.13
C PRO A 674 -29.77 -7.28 -3.38
N HIS A 675 -30.21 -7.48 -2.13
CA HIS A 675 -29.72 -8.54 -1.25
C HIS A 675 -30.87 -9.21 -0.51
N GLU A 676 -30.90 -10.54 -0.55
CA GLU A 676 -31.95 -11.30 0.12
C GLU A 676 -31.61 -11.45 1.62
N TYR A 677 -32.44 -10.83 2.47
CA TYR A 677 -32.32 -10.95 3.92
C TYR A 677 -33.16 -12.13 4.42
N ARG A 678 -32.55 -13.09 5.12
CA ARG A 678 -33.21 -14.31 5.61
C ARG A 678 -33.15 -14.42 7.12
N GLY A 679 -34.12 -15.13 7.71
CA GLY A 679 -34.20 -15.38 9.14
C GLY A 679 -34.65 -14.15 9.96
N PRO A 680 -34.99 -14.34 11.23
CA PRO A 680 -35.48 -13.26 12.09
C PRO A 680 -34.35 -12.27 12.43
N MET A 681 -34.69 -10.99 12.58
CA MET A 681 -33.71 -9.93 12.87
C MET A 681 -34.24 -8.91 13.88
N ILE A 682 -33.34 -8.29 14.65
CA ILE A 682 -33.68 -7.26 15.66
C ILE A 682 -32.78 -6.04 15.46
N ALA A 683 -33.36 -4.85 15.42
CA ALA A 683 -32.63 -3.59 15.38
C ALA A 683 -32.67 -2.84 16.72
N LEU A 684 -31.50 -2.40 17.19
CA LEU A 684 -31.30 -1.60 18.41
C LEU A 684 -30.45 -0.36 18.12
N GLN A 685 -30.52 0.65 18.99
CA GLN A 685 -29.61 1.79 18.98
C GLN A 685 -28.44 1.51 19.94
N GLU A 686 -27.22 1.36 19.42
CA GLU A 686 -26.00 1.12 20.19
C GLU A 686 -25.26 2.45 20.38
N ILE A 687 -24.87 2.74 21.62
CA ILE A 687 -24.17 3.95 22.04
C ILE A 687 -22.83 3.58 22.69
N ARG A 688 -22.05 4.59 23.12
CA ARG A 688 -20.69 4.40 23.67
C ARG A 688 -20.60 3.29 24.71
N HIS A 689 -19.46 2.59 24.72
CA HIS A 689 -19.12 1.51 25.66
C HIS A 689 -20.06 0.28 25.61
N GLY A 690 -20.70 0.02 24.47
CA GLY A 690 -21.56 -1.16 24.31
C GLY A 690 -22.87 -1.06 25.11
N HIS A 691 -23.34 0.16 25.35
CA HIS A 691 -24.65 0.44 25.93
C HIS A 691 -25.73 0.55 24.83
N TYR A 692 -26.99 0.31 25.19
CA TYR A 692 -28.14 0.49 24.27
C TYR A 692 -29.08 1.61 24.70
N ALA A 693 -29.66 2.30 23.72
CA ALA A 693 -30.68 3.33 23.87
C ALA A 693 -31.99 2.94 23.15
N ASP A 694 -33.05 3.72 23.35
CA ASP A 694 -34.33 3.49 22.68
C ASP A 694 -34.21 3.84 21.19
N ILE A 695 -34.49 2.86 20.32
CA ILE A 695 -34.55 3.09 18.87
C ILE A 695 -35.74 4.00 18.51
N THR A 696 -35.51 4.90 17.55
CA THR A 696 -36.50 5.85 17.05
C THR A 696 -37.01 5.48 15.65
N LEU A 697 -38.08 6.12 15.19
CA LEU A 697 -38.53 5.99 13.79
C LEU A 697 -37.63 6.73 12.79
N ALA A 698 -36.75 7.64 13.25
CA ALA A 698 -35.68 8.16 12.41
C ALA A 698 -34.62 7.06 12.15
N ASP A 699 -34.27 6.28 13.18
CA ASP A 699 -33.36 5.14 13.04
C ASP A 699 -33.93 4.05 12.13
N PHE A 700 -35.25 3.82 12.19
CA PHE A 700 -35.94 2.93 11.25
C PHE A 700 -35.76 3.36 9.80
N ARG A 701 -35.89 4.66 9.51
CA ARG A 701 -35.64 5.23 8.18
C ARG A 701 -34.18 5.02 7.75
N HIS A 702 -33.24 5.28 8.65
CA HIS A 702 -31.81 5.08 8.37
C HIS A 702 -31.45 3.61 8.12
N LEU A 703 -32.05 2.70 8.88
CA LEU A 703 -31.90 1.26 8.69
C LEU A 703 -32.43 0.83 7.32
N MET A 704 -33.63 1.25 6.95
CA MET A 704 -34.22 0.88 5.66
C MET A 704 -33.43 1.47 4.47
N ASP A 705 -32.95 2.70 4.59
CA ASP A 705 -32.06 3.32 3.59
C ASP A 705 -30.76 2.52 3.44
N TYR A 706 -30.15 2.14 4.58
CA TYR A 706 -28.96 1.31 4.59
C TYR A 706 -29.20 -0.04 3.91
N LEU A 707 -30.24 -0.78 4.28
CA LEU A 707 -30.56 -2.10 3.70
C LEU A 707 -30.86 -2.03 2.20
N THR A 708 -31.37 -0.89 1.71
CA THR A 708 -31.58 -0.63 0.28
C THR A 708 -30.27 -0.42 -0.48
N SER A 709 -29.28 0.21 0.17
CA SER A 709 -27.96 0.54 -0.38
C SER A 709 -26.87 -0.50 -0.09
N TYR A 710 -27.13 -1.44 0.83
CA TYR A 710 -26.20 -2.48 1.23
C TYR A 710 -25.85 -3.35 0.02
N ARG A 711 -24.54 -3.48 -0.26
CA ARG A 711 -23.96 -4.09 -1.47
C ARG A 711 -24.19 -3.35 -2.81
N LYS A 712 -24.86 -2.18 -2.84
CA LYS A 712 -24.93 -1.35 -4.05
C LYS A 712 -23.72 -0.41 -4.13
N THR A 713 -22.85 -0.61 -5.11
CA THR A 713 -21.78 0.33 -5.49
C THR A 713 -22.22 1.39 -6.50
N HIS A 714 -23.50 1.42 -6.90
CA HIS A 714 -23.98 2.23 -8.03
C HIS A 714 -24.46 3.62 -7.63
N VAL A 715 -23.98 4.61 -8.38
CA VAL A 715 -24.55 5.96 -8.48
C VAL A 715 -25.95 5.85 -9.12
N ARG A 716 -26.96 6.52 -8.55
CA ARG A 716 -28.34 6.45 -9.07
C ARG A 716 -28.50 7.23 -10.37
N GLU A 717 -29.15 6.63 -11.37
CA GLU A 717 -29.75 7.37 -12.48
C GLU A 717 -30.83 8.30 -11.92
N SER A 718 -30.87 9.55 -12.40
CA SER A 718 -31.74 10.56 -11.83
C SER A 718 -33.21 10.21 -12.09
N VAL A 719 -33.97 9.90 -11.03
CA VAL A 719 -35.42 9.69 -11.13
C VAL A 719 -36.09 11.08 -11.20
N PRO A 720 -36.93 11.38 -12.20
CA PRO A 720 -37.56 12.69 -12.37
C PRO A 720 -38.36 13.21 -11.16
N ASP A 721 -38.80 12.31 -10.26
CA ASP A 721 -39.76 12.61 -9.18
C ASP A 721 -39.15 12.96 -7.80
N LEU A 722 -37.83 13.04 -7.65
CA LEU A 722 -37.22 13.50 -6.39
C LEU A 722 -37.12 15.03 -6.36
N LEU A 723 -38.27 15.69 -6.19
CA LEU A 723 -38.41 17.15 -6.20
C LEU A 723 -37.64 17.91 -5.10
N HIS A 724 -36.93 17.26 -4.18
CA HIS A 724 -36.22 17.93 -3.07
C HIS A 724 -34.79 17.38 -2.95
N ARG A 725 -33.85 18.06 -3.60
CA ARG A 725 -32.40 17.81 -3.57
C ARG A 725 -31.83 17.96 -2.17
N ALA A 726 -30.89 17.09 -1.82
CA ALA A 726 -29.99 17.33 -0.69
C ALA A 726 -29.01 18.47 -1.07
N PRO A 727 -28.52 19.28 -0.11
CA PRO A 727 -27.67 20.45 -0.40
C PRO A 727 -26.30 20.12 -1.03
N THR A 728 -25.91 18.84 -1.10
CA THR A 728 -24.56 18.36 -1.46
C THR A 728 -24.53 17.40 -2.66
N THR A 729 -25.63 17.34 -3.44
CA THR A 729 -25.77 16.51 -4.63
C THR A 729 -25.83 17.36 -5.90
N PHE A 730 -24.96 17.08 -6.88
CA PHE A 730 -24.95 17.75 -8.18
C PHE A 730 -25.17 16.74 -9.31
N ARG A 731 -25.68 17.22 -10.45
CA ARG A 731 -26.00 16.40 -11.61
C ARG A 731 -24.76 16.10 -12.44
N GLY A 732 -24.48 14.82 -12.64
CA GLY A 732 -23.50 14.31 -13.59
C GLY A 732 -24.16 13.66 -14.79
N VAL A 733 -23.35 13.06 -15.67
CA VAL A 733 -23.81 12.31 -16.83
C VAL A 733 -23.08 10.96 -16.88
N LYS A 734 -23.82 9.86 -17.02
CA LYS A 734 -23.30 8.54 -17.39
C LYS A 734 -23.24 8.49 -18.92
N ILE A 735 -22.04 8.31 -19.45
CA ILE A 735 -21.76 8.06 -20.86
C ILE A 735 -21.74 6.55 -21.06
N CYS A 736 -22.77 6.02 -21.69
CA CYS A 736 -22.98 4.58 -21.83
C CYS A 736 -21.97 3.98 -22.82
N CYS A 737 -21.55 2.73 -22.58
CA CYS A 737 -20.81 1.96 -23.57
C CYS A 737 -21.74 1.20 -24.51
N HIS A 738 -21.16 0.68 -25.59
CA HIS A 738 -21.90 -0.05 -26.63
C HIS A 738 -22.71 -1.24 -26.09
N GLY A 739 -22.21 -1.93 -25.07
CA GLY A 739 -22.89 -3.03 -24.39
C GLY A 739 -24.16 -2.58 -23.66
N GLU A 740 -24.06 -1.49 -22.92
CA GLU A 740 -25.18 -0.89 -22.19
C GLU A 740 -26.28 -0.42 -23.16
N GLU A 741 -25.91 0.26 -24.24
CA GLU A 741 -26.85 0.71 -25.27
C GLU A 741 -27.55 -0.48 -25.97
N LYS A 742 -26.80 -1.53 -26.32
CA LYS A 742 -27.35 -2.67 -27.07
C LYS A 742 -28.11 -3.70 -26.24
N VAL A 743 -27.66 -3.98 -25.01
CA VAL A 743 -28.25 -5.02 -24.16
C VAL A 743 -29.40 -4.45 -23.34
N HIS A 744 -29.22 -3.26 -22.77
CA HIS A 744 -30.21 -2.64 -21.89
C HIS A 744 -31.07 -1.59 -22.58
N GLY A 745 -30.74 -1.22 -23.83
CA GLY A 745 -31.50 -0.20 -24.58
C GLY A 745 -31.35 1.20 -23.99
N SER A 746 -30.31 1.45 -23.19
CA SER A 746 -30.07 2.72 -22.53
C SER A 746 -29.70 3.80 -23.56
N GLU A 747 -30.14 5.04 -23.30
CA GLU A 747 -29.67 6.20 -24.07
C GLU A 747 -28.15 6.38 -23.94
N PRO A 748 -27.43 6.88 -24.96
CA PRO A 748 -25.96 7.03 -24.92
C PRO A 748 -25.46 7.94 -23.81
N PHE A 749 -26.29 8.89 -23.35
CA PHE A 749 -25.98 9.83 -22.28
C PHE A 749 -27.16 9.91 -21.30
N VAL A 750 -26.94 9.49 -20.06
CA VAL A 750 -27.97 9.43 -19.02
C VAL A 750 -27.64 10.41 -17.90
N SER A 751 -28.63 11.18 -17.44
CA SER A 751 -28.46 12.08 -16.29
C SER A 751 -28.40 11.28 -14.99
N VAL A 752 -27.46 11.61 -14.12
CA VAL A 752 -27.20 10.86 -12.89
C VAL A 752 -26.92 11.77 -11.71
N GLU A 753 -27.23 11.33 -10.49
CA GLU A 753 -27.01 12.11 -9.28
C GLU A 753 -25.71 11.69 -8.60
N VAL A 754 -24.73 12.60 -8.56
CA VAL A 754 -23.42 12.34 -7.95
C VAL A 754 -23.35 13.04 -6.60
N THR A 755 -23.17 12.24 -5.54
CA THR A 755 -22.95 12.74 -4.18
C THR A 755 -21.45 12.93 -3.93
N ARG A 756 -21.08 13.78 -2.96
CA ARG A 756 -19.67 13.92 -2.52
C ARG A 756 -19.09 12.59 -2.00
N ALA A 757 -19.94 11.73 -1.42
CA ALA A 757 -19.54 10.39 -0.99
C ALA A 757 -19.23 9.48 -2.18
N ASN A 758 -20.05 9.53 -3.24
CA ASN A 758 -19.81 8.80 -4.49
C ASN A 758 -18.50 9.27 -5.17
N GLN A 759 -18.23 10.57 -5.18
CA GLN A 759 -16.97 11.10 -5.70
C GLN A 759 -15.76 10.62 -4.88
N SER A 760 -15.91 10.55 -3.54
CA SER A 760 -14.86 10.06 -2.65
C SER A 760 -14.59 8.56 -2.82
N SER A 761 -15.62 7.76 -3.15
CA SER A 761 -15.46 6.32 -3.42
C SER A 761 -14.90 6.02 -4.81
N LEU A 762 -15.16 6.87 -5.79
CA LEU A 762 -14.63 6.74 -7.17
C LEU A 762 -13.14 7.15 -7.29
N GLY A 763 -12.59 7.83 -6.29
CA GLY A 763 -11.17 8.25 -6.26
C GLY A 763 -10.90 9.49 -7.11
N SER A 764 -9.64 9.69 -7.52
CA SER A 764 -9.20 10.96 -8.11
C SER A 764 -9.79 11.29 -9.48
N GLY A 765 -10.17 10.31 -10.31
CA GLY A 765 -10.70 10.53 -11.66
C GLY A 765 -9.69 11.17 -12.63
N SER A 766 -10.08 11.33 -13.90
CA SER A 766 -9.26 12.03 -14.93
C SER A 766 -10.01 13.22 -15.50
N ILE A 767 -9.33 14.35 -15.73
CA ILE A 767 -9.93 15.51 -16.40
C ILE A 767 -9.77 15.34 -17.92
N SER A 768 -10.83 15.58 -18.69
CA SER A 768 -10.78 15.55 -20.16
C SER A 768 -10.00 16.75 -20.73
N PRO A 769 -8.92 16.54 -21.50
CA PRO A 769 -8.16 17.64 -22.10
C PRO A 769 -8.99 18.46 -23.11
N ILE A 770 -9.88 17.82 -23.87
CA ILE A 770 -10.80 18.50 -24.80
C ILE A 770 -11.77 19.39 -24.04
N SER A 771 -12.36 18.90 -22.95
CA SER A 771 -13.29 19.70 -22.14
C SER A 771 -12.63 20.93 -21.50
N VAL A 772 -11.33 20.82 -21.16
CA VAL A 772 -10.51 21.95 -20.68
C VAL A 772 -10.35 23.00 -21.77
N CYS A 773 -10.03 22.60 -23.00
CA CYS A 773 -9.94 23.52 -24.15
C CYS A 773 -11.27 24.24 -24.41
N LEU A 774 -12.41 23.57 -24.20
CA LEU A 774 -13.75 24.15 -24.33
C LEU A 774 -14.16 25.07 -23.17
N GLY A 775 -13.32 25.20 -22.14
CA GLY A 775 -13.58 26.06 -20.98
C GLY A 775 -14.56 25.49 -19.95
N MET A 776 -14.97 24.22 -20.08
CA MET A 776 -15.78 23.51 -19.07
C MET A 776 -15.13 22.17 -18.73
N PRO A 777 -14.14 22.14 -17.82
CA PRO A 777 -13.42 20.93 -17.45
C PRO A 777 -14.37 19.87 -16.87
N LEU A 778 -14.37 18.69 -17.48
CA LEU A 778 -15.10 17.53 -17.02
C LEU A 778 -14.13 16.53 -16.37
N ARG A 779 -14.49 16.05 -15.18
CA ARG A 779 -13.82 14.93 -14.51
C ARG A 779 -14.58 13.64 -14.76
N LEU A 780 -13.86 12.62 -15.21
CA LEU A 780 -14.39 11.34 -15.66
C LEU A 780 -13.86 10.17 -14.81
N TRP A 781 -14.72 9.18 -14.57
CA TRP A 781 -14.39 7.89 -13.94
C TRP A 781 -15.04 6.75 -14.72
N LYS A 782 -14.29 5.68 -14.96
CA LYS A 782 -14.91 4.43 -15.43
C LYS A 782 -15.86 3.89 -14.37
N ASP A 783 -16.98 3.36 -14.81
CA ASP A 783 -17.96 2.75 -13.93
C ASP A 783 -17.32 1.55 -13.18
N PRO A 784 -17.42 1.50 -11.85
CA PRO A 784 -17.01 0.33 -11.08
C PRO A 784 -17.82 -0.92 -11.43
N ASP A 785 -19.00 -0.79 -12.04
CA ASP A 785 -19.78 -1.91 -12.54
C ASP A 785 -18.96 -2.78 -13.52
N THR A 786 -19.10 -4.09 -13.34
CA THR A 786 -18.36 -5.10 -14.09
C THR A 786 -19.14 -5.65 -15.29
N GLU A 787 -20.44 -5.40 -15.40
CA GLU A 787 -21.33 -6.05 -16.39
C GLU A 787 -20.79 -5.95 -17.82
N PHE A 788 -20.39 -4.75 -18.24
CA PHE A 788 -19.84 -4.51 -19.58
C PHE A 788 -18.34 -4.25 -19.58
N ARG A 789 -17.56 -4.83 -18.65
CA ARG A 789 -16.08 -4.85 -18.77
C ARG A 789 -15.58 -5.91 -19.74
N HIS A 790 -16.43 -6.89 -20.04
CA HIS A 790 -16.21 -7.97 -20.99
C HIS A 790 -17.44 -8.10 -21.89
N ASN A 791 -17.30 -8.86 -22.98
CA ASN A 791 -18.46 -9.15 -23.82
C ASN A 791 -19.41 -10.09 -23.08
N PRO A 792 -20.72 -9.79 -23.00
CA PRO A 792 -21.68 -10.69 -22.38
C PRO A 792 -21.80 -11.99 -23.21
N PRO A 793 -22.19 -13.11 -22.58
CA PRO A 793 -22.44 -14.38 -23.29
C PRO A 793 -23.46 -14.18 -24.42
N GLY A 794 -23.13 -14.61 -25.64
CA GLY A 794 -23.99 -14.45 -26.82
C GLY A 794 -23.83 -13.12 -27.57
N TRP A 795 -22.78 -12.34 -27.30
CA TRP A 795 -22.50 -11.09 -28.03
C TRP A 795 -22.04 -11.35 -29.47
N GLU A 796 -22.89 -11.01 -30.44
CA GLU A 796 -22.62 -11.13 -31.88
C GLU A 796 -22.24 -9.79 -32.54
N GLY A 797 -21.73 -8.82 -31.76
CA GLY A 797 -21.35 -7.50 -32.27
C GLY A 797 -19.92 -7.45 -32.82
N GLY A 798 -19.72 -6.87 -34.01
CA GLY A 798 -18.39 -6.57 -34.58
C GLY A 798 -17.55 -5.55 -33.80
N THR A 799 -18.08 -5.00 -32.72
CA THR A 799 -17.40 -4.09 -31.78
C THR A 799 -17.59 -4.62 -30.37
N MET A 800 -16.57 -4.49 -29.51
CA MET A 800 -16.59 -4.96 -28.12
C MET A 800 -17.65 -4.23 -27.29
N ALA A 801 -18.30 -4.93 -26.36
CA ALA A 801 -19.35 -4.37 -25.50
C ALA A 801 -18.85 -3.24 -24.59
N TYR A 802 -17.61 -3.33 -24.11
CA TYR A 802 -16.96 -2.30 -23.29
C TYR A 802 -16.47 -1.09 -24.09
N SER A 803 -16.66 -1.06 -25.41
CA SER A 803 -16.20 0.05 -26.24
C SER A 803 -17.04 1.30 -25.97
N ASN A 804 -16.36 2.42 -25.76
CA ASN A 804 -17.00 3.72 -25.55
C ASN A 804 -16.25 4.81 -26.34
N PRO A 805 -16.49 4.90 -27.66
CA PRO A 805 -15.77 5.84 -28.52
C PRO A 805 -16.02 7.30 -28.13
N ASN A 806 -17.19 7.61 -27.58
CA ASN A 806 -17.51 8.97 -27.11
C ASN A 806 -16.52 9.44 -26.05
N VAL A 807 -16.06 8.54 -25.16
CA VAL A 807 -15.06 8.85 -24.14
C VAL A 807 -13.64 8.81 -24.68
N VAL A 808 -13.30 7.86 -25.57
CA VAL A 808 -11.95 7.81 -26.19
C VAL A 808 -11.58 9.16 -26.78
N PHE A 809 -12.44 9.70 -27.66
CA PHE A 809 -12.14 10.94 -28.36
C PHE A 809 -12.23 12.16 -27.44
N LEU A 810 -13.07 12.13 -26.41
CA LEU A 810 -13.12 13.18 -25.41
C LEU A 810 -11.83 13.24 -24.55
N MET A 811 -11.08 12.15 -24.47
CA MET A 811 -9.84 12.04 -23.68
C MET A 811 -8.55 12.16 -24.50
N MET A 812 -8.62 12.60 -25.76
CA MET A 812 -7.42 12.83 -26.59
C MET A 812 -6.48 13.89 -26.00
N GLU A 813 -5.18 13.65 -26.09
CA GLU A 813 -4.15 14.57 -25.62
C GLU A 813 -4.07 15.85 -26.48
N THR A 814 -4.22 17.00 -25.82
CA THR A 814 -4.23 18.34 -26.41
C THR A 814 -2.97 19.15 -26.08
N ASN A 815 -1.97 18.58 -25.41
CA ASN A 815 -0.69 19.24 -25.23
C ASN A 815 0.19 19.06 -26.47
N SER A 816 0.43 20.17 -27.18
CA SER A 816 1.20 20.19 -28.43
C SER A 816 2.66 19.76 -28.29
N SER A 817 3.23 19.74 -27.08
CA SER A 817 4.62 19.32 -26.84
C SER A 817 4.78 17.83 -26.52
N LYS A 818 3.69 17.07 -26.39
CA LYS A 818 3.73 15.65 -26.08
C LYS A 818 3.75 14.79 -27.34
N ASP A 819 4.39 13.62 -27.23
CA ASP A 819 4.44 12.63 -28.31
C ASP A 819 3.10 11.90 -28.44
N GLU A 820 2.30 11.85 -27.38
CA GLU A 820 0.96 11.25 -27.37
C GLU A 820 -0.14 12.15 -27.95
N TRP A 821 0.20 13.29 -28.56
CA TRP A 821 -0.75 14.24 -29.18
C TRP A 821 -1.77 13.53 -30.07
N GLY A 822 -3.06 13.81 -29.87
CA GLY A 822 -4.15 13.22 -30.65
C GLY A 822 -4.51 11.77 -30.28
N TRP A 823 -3.81 11.18 -29.31
CA TRP A 823 -4.16 9.88 -28.75
C TRP A 823 -4.79 10.02 -27.37
N ALA A 824 -5.80 9.20 -27.09
CA ALA A 824 -6.26 9.01 -25.73
C ALA A 824 -5.22 8.19 -24.94
N PRO A 825 -4.93 8.53 -23.67
CA PRO A 825 -4.08 7.70 -22.82
C PRO A 825 -4.58 6.25 -22.79
N MET A 826 -3.67 5.28 -22.66
CA MET A 826 -4.05 3.86 -22.80
C MET A 826 -5.17 3.43 -21.83
N TYR A 827 -5.23 4.03 -20.64
CA TYR A 827 -6.33 3.84 -19.69
C TYR A 827 -7.70 4.18 -20.30
N TRP A 828 -7.79 5.23 -21.11
CA TRP A 828 -9.01 5.68 -21.80
C TRP A 828 -9.15 5.13 -23.23
N ASN A 829 -8.28 4.20 -23.64
CA ASN A 829 -8.28 3.61 -24.99
C ASN A 829 -8.67 2.11 -24.99
N SER A 830 -8.91 1.49 -23.83
CA SER A 830 -9.28 0.07 -23.73
C SER A 830 -10.15 -0.22 -22.51
N LYS A 831 -11.06 -1.20 -22.62
CA LYS A 831 -11.96 -1.66 -21.56
C LYS A 831 -12.60 -0.49 -20.79
N ILE A 832 -13.29 0.38 -21.53
CA ILE A 832 -13.77 1.65 -20.99
C ILE A 832 -15.06 1.43 -20.19
N GLY A 833 -16.01 0.69 -20.77
CA GLY A 833 -17.31 0.49 -20.16
C GLY A 833 -18.09 1.81 -20.04
N ASN A 834 -19.09 1.82 -19.16
CA ASN A 834 -19.80 3.04 -18.80
C ASN A 834 -18.86 4.03 -18.11
N VAL A 835 -19.10 5.32 -18.26
CA VAL A 835 -18.24 6.37 -17.70
C VAL A 835 -19.07 7.47 -17.06
N TRP A 836 -18.72 7.83 -15.83
CA TRP A 836 -19.32 8.93 -15.10
C TRP A 836 -18.57 10.21 -15.40
N ALA A 837 -19.28 11.27 -15.81
CA ALA A 837 -18.75 12.60 -16.06
C ALA A 837 -19.42 13.63 -15.14
N VAL A 838 -18.63 14.50 -14.54
CA VAL A 838 -19.11 15.65 -13.75
C VAL A 838 -18.29 16.89 -14.06
N ARG A 839 -18.82 18.07 -13.79
CA ARG A 839 -18.05 19.31 -13.89
C ARG A 839 -17.07 19.44 -12.74
N GLU A 840 -15.86 19.87 -13.04
CA GLU A 840 -14.80 20.07 -12.05
C GLU A 840 -15.16 21.15 -11.01
N ASP A 841 -15.93 22.15 -11.42
CA ASP A 841 -16.40 23.25 -10.54
C ASP A 841 -17.56 22.85 -9.62
N GLY A 842 -18.04 21.60 -9.69
CA GLY A 842 -19.13 21.08 -8.87
C GLY A 842 -20.53 21.58 -9.24
N GLN A 843 -20.69 22.24 -10.40
CA GLN A 843 -22.00 22.62 -10.92
C GLN A 843 -22.70 21.47 -11.66
N ASP A 844 -24.00 21.62 -11.89
CA ASP A 844 -24.78 20.66 -12.67
C ASP A 844 -24.27 20.57 -14.12
N LEU A 845 -24.10 19.33 -14.58
CA LEU A 845 -23.73 19.00 -15.95
C LEU A 845 -24.98 18.60 -16.74
N ALA A 846 -25.24 19.29 -17.86
CA ALA A 846 -26.34 18.94 -18.73
C ALA A 846 -25.96 17.80 -19.68
N VAL A 847 -26.88 16.86 -19.90
CA VAL A 847 -26.73 15.75 -20.84
C VAL A 847 -26.42 16.25 -22.25
N LYS A 848 -27.09 17.32 -22.68
CA LYS A 848 -26.90 17.93 -24.00
C LYS A 848 -25.47 18.42 -24.21
N ASP A 849 -24.86 19.05 -23.20
CA ASP A 849 -23.50 19.58 -23.31
C ASP A 849 -22.48 18.46 -23.49
N VAL A 850 -22.62 17.37 -22.73
CA VAL A 850 -21.74 16.19 -22.88
C VAL A 850 -21.93 15.53 -24.24
N ALA A 851 -23.17 15.43 -24.72
CA ALA A 851 -23.45 14.89 -26.05
C ALA A 851 -22.80 15.73 -27.16
N MET A 852 -22.90 17.07 -27.08
CA MET A 852 -22.24 17.99 -28.01
C MET A 852 -20.72 17.84 -27.99
N MET A 853 -20.11 17.79 -26.80
CA MET A 853 -18.67 17.61 -26.64
C MET A 853 -18.17 16.29 -27.23
N CYS A 854 -18.83 15.18 -26.89
CA CYS A 854 -18.45 13.86 -27.39
C CYS A 854 -18.63 13.76 -28.91
N ASN A 855 -19.70 14.33 -29.47
CA ASN A 855 -19.93 14.36 -30.91
C ASN A 855 -18.85 15.19 -31.61
N PHE A 856 -18.59 16.41 -31.14
CA PHE A 856 -17.56 17.27 -31.71
C PHE A 856 -16.16 16.63 -31.65
N ALA A 857 -15.80 16.04 -30.51
CA ALA A 857 -14.54 15.32 -30.36
C ALA A 857 -14.40 14.16 -31.34
N ARG A 858 -15.45 13.35 -31.48
CA ARG A 858 -15.46 12.14 -32.31
C ARG A 858 -15.61 12.41 -33.81
N ARG A 859 -16.45 13.36 -34.19
CA ARG A 859 -16.86 13.58 -35.58
C ARG A 859 -16.08 14.68 -36.29
N LYS A 860 -15.53 15.64 -35.53
CA LYS A 860 -14.77 16.75 -36.09
C LYS A 860 -13.31 16.73 -35.68
N LEU A 861 -13.03 16.70 -34.38
CA LEU A 861 -11.67 16.83 -33.89
C LEU A 861 -10.80 15.63 -34.28
N GLN A 862 -11.34 14.39 -34.20
CA GLN A 862 -10.62 13.18 -34.59
C GLN A 862 -9.90 13.35 -35.96
N CYS A 863 -10.63 13.73 -37.01
CA CYS A 863 -10.06 13.89 -38.34
C CYS A 863 -8.98 14.99 -38.39
N MET A 864 -9.16 16.08 -37.63
CA MET A 864 -8.17 17.17 -37.57
C MET A 864 -6.89 16.73 -36.84
N PHE A 865 -7.01 15.91 -35.79
CA PHE A 865 -5.86 15.31 -35.13
C PHE A 865 -5.12 14.35 -36.06
N GLU A 866 -5.83 13.48 -36.79
CA GLU A 866 -5.28 12.54 -37.76
C GLU A 866 -4.53 13.25 -38.90
N GLU A 867 -5.12 14.30 -39.49
CA GLU A 867 -4.49 15.09 -40.55
C GLU A 867 -3.14 15.70 -40.10
N VAL A 868 -3.08 16.21 -38.86
CA VAL A 868 -1.83 16.77 -38.30
C VAL A 868 -0.80 15.68 -38.00
N MET A 869 -1.23 14.47 -37.66
CA MET A 869 -0.33 13.34 -37.45
C MET A 869 0.29 12.83 -38.77
N GLU A 870 -0.47 12.83 -39.87
CA GLU A 870 0.00 12.38 -41.20
C GLU A 870 0.94 13.37 -41.89
N LEU A 871 0.72 14.67 -41.72
CA LEU A 871 1.49 15.74 -42.40
C LEU A 871 2.86 16.05 -41.78
N GLY A 872 3.23 15.40 -40.67
CA GLY A 872 4.46 15.66 -39.92
C GLY A 872 4.33 16.82 -38.91
N SER A 873 4.85 16.60 -37.70
CA SER A 873 4.65 17.42 -36.49
C SER A 873 5.25 18.84 -36.57
N SER A 874 4.57 19.78 -37.23
CA SER A 874 4.85 21.21 -37.02
C SER A 874 4.04 21.75 -35.83
N SER A 875 4.70 22.47 -34.91
CA SER A 875 4.03 23.12 -33.77
C SER A 875 2.88 24.04 -34.21
N VAL A 876 2.97 24.62 -35.40
CA VAL A 876 1.98 25.52 -35.99
C VAL A 876 0.67 24.79 -36.31
N ASN A 877 0.75 23.58 -36.87
CA ASN A 877 -0.44 22.79 -37.22
C ASN A 877 -1.18 22.29 -35.97
N ARG A 878 -0.46 21.85 -34.93
CA ARG A 878 -1.07 21.47 -33.64
C ARG A 878 -1.79 22.66 -32.98
N GLN A 879 -1.20 23.85 -33.04
CA GLN A 879 -1.77 25.06 -32.45
C GLN A 879 -3.02 25.56 -33.20
N ARG A 880 -3.09 25.33 -34.53
CA ARG A 880 -4.31 25.55 -35.32
C ARG A 880 -5.47 24.66 -34.86
N VAL A 881 -5.21 23.39 -34.55
CA VAL A 881 -6.24 22.48 -34.02
C VAL A 881 -6.72 22.98 -32.66
N LEU A 882 -5.82 23.37 -31.75
CA LEU A 882 -6.21 23.92 -30.44
C LEU A 882 -7.06 25.20 -30.56
N GLY A 883 -6.68 26.12 -31.46
CA GLY A 883 -7.46 27.33 -31.71
C GLY A 883 -8.85 27.05 -32.30
N PHE A 884 -9.07 25.86 -32.87
CA PHE A 884 -10.36 25.45 -33.38
C PHE A 884 -11.28 24.85 -32.30
N ILE A 885 -10.73 24.36 -31.18
CA ILE A 885 -11.51 23.78 -30.06
C ILE A 885 -12.12 24.92 -29.24
N THR A 886 -13.26 25.43 -29.71
CA THR A 886 -14.04 26.48 -29.04
C THR A 886 -15.49 26.06 -28.90
N TRP A 887 -16.19 26.65 -27.94
CA TRP A 887 -17.60 26.38 -27.70
C TRP A 887 -18.48 26.75 -28.91
N ASP A 888 -18.19 27.87 -29.57
CA ASP A 888 -18.95 28.33 -30.74
C ASP A 888 -18.79 27.37 -31.95
N ASN A 889 -17.57 26.88 -32.19
CA ASN A 889 -17.32 25.89 -33.24
C ASN A 889 -18.00 24.55 -32.92
N MET A 890 -18.05 24.15 -31.65
CA MET A 890 -18.77 22.95 -31.21
C MET A 890 -20.27 23.07 -31.44
N ILE A 891 -20.88 24.20 -31.05
CA ILE A 891 -22.31 24.46 -31.30
C ILE A 891 -22.60 24.45 -32.80
N THR A 892 -21.82 25.18 -33.59
CA THR A 892 -21.98 25.25 -35.05
C THR A 892 -21.93 23.86 -35.66
N HIS A 893 -20.94 23.04 -35.27
CA HIS A 893 -20.83 21.66 -35.75
C HIS A 893 -22.03 20.79 -35.34
N TRP A 894 -22.53 20.96 -34.12
CA TRP A 894 -23.69 20.22 -33.64
C TRP A 894 -24.96 20.60 -34.40
N GLU A 895 -25.17 21.88 -34.70
CA GLU A 895 -26.29 22.36 -35.51
C GLU A 895 -26.21 21.82 -36.95
N GLU A 896 -25.01 21.78 -37.54
CA GLU A 896 -24.78 21.23 -38.90
C GLU A 896 -24.99 19.71 -38.98
N THR A 897 -24.66 18.96 -37.93
CA THR A 897 -24.66 17.47 -37.96
C THR A 897 -25.83 16.82 -37.25
N CYS A 898 -26.52 17.53 -36.36
CA CYS A 898 -27.64 17.03 -35.57
C CYS A 898 -28.87 17.96 -35.61
N GLY A 899 -28.84 19.04 -36.40
CA GLY A 899 -29.94 20.01 -36.55
C GLY A 899 -31.02 19.63 -37.58
N HIS A 900 -31.17 18.35 -37.94
CA HIS A 900 -32.26 17.85 -38.78
C HIS A 900 -33.02 16.71 -38.11
#